data_AF-A0AAT9HNG2-F1
#
_entry.id   AF-A0AAT9HNG2-F1
#
_cell.length_a   1.000
_cell.length_b   1.000
_cell.length_c   1.000
_cell.angle_alpha   90.00
_cell.angle_beta   90.00
_cell.angle_gamma   90.00
#
_symmetry.space_group_name_H-M   'P 1'
#
loop_
_entity.id
_entity.type
_entity.pdbx_description
1 polymer ?
#
loop_
_entity_poly.entity_id
_entity_poly.type
_entity_poly.pdbx_seq_one_letter_code
_entity_poly.pdbx_strand_id
1 'polypeptide(L)'
;MEALLDLGFDENMPGFQCEGLVYRPDGTPVKGLNPRNQWVRVGAPAEGGEEVRLHIEAASNPVIMDYRPFRPTPLGDKETAGSAPQYTLARMDLAVLDETVWELVIDLEVLGELMAELPADAPRRWDILRAVERSLDALDLQDVNGTAERARSHLTGVLSVPAVPSAHRVSAVGHAHIDSAWLWPLRETVRKVARTTANMTALLDDEPEFVFAMSQAQQWAWVKEHRPEVWARVKKAVADGRFVPAGGMWVESDTNMPGSEAMARQFVHGRRFFLDEFGVENDEAWLPDTFGFAAGLPQIIKAAGAKYLLTQKISWSRTNKFPHHTFRWEGVDGTRIFTHFPPVDTYNCSMNGAEIAHAVRNFKDKGAARHSLAPTGWGDGGGGTTREMVAKAARLRDLEGSATVTWETPSAFFAKAEADYPEPPVWVGELYLELHRATLTSQAGTKQGNRRSEHLLREAELWAATAAVRTGFPYPHEELDRIWKTVLLHQFHDILPGSSIAWVHREARATYARIAAELTGVIDSAQRALAGEGTLPLVFNAAPHTRAGVRAGGAGPASAEGRTTLDTRPGGGHVLDNGLLRIGIDARGLLVSALDIEAGRETLAPGRPGNLLQLHPDLPNMWDAWDVDEFYRNTVTDLTDADEVTAGDDGASVRVVRSFGGSRVTQLLTLPPGSGGWWWTPRSTGTRRRSSSNSPSRSTCTPIATRPKPSSATSSGPPTPTPHGRRPSSRRATTASSTSRNPTGASPSSTTRPTATM
;
A
#
# COMPACT_ATOMS: atom_id res chain seq x y z
N MET A 1 5.02 35.90 -17.89
CA MET A 1 6.35 35.41 -18.31
C MET A 1 6.76 34.22 -17.46
N GLU A 2 7.23 33.15 -18.08
CA GLU A 2 7.60 31.89 -17.44
C GLU A 2 8.99 31.43 -17.90
N ALA A 3 9.78 30.87 -16.99
CA ALA A 3 10.98 30.12 -17.33
C ALA A 3 10.60 28.66 -17.59
N LEU A 4 10.93 28.14 -18.78
CA LEU A 4 10.72 26.75 -19.18
C LEU A 4 12.02 25.99 -19.00
N LEU A 5 12.04 25.05 -18.07
CA LEU A 5 13.23 24.37 -17.58
C LEU A 5 13.06 22.85 -17.74
N ASP A 6 13.83 22.26 -18.65
CA ASP A 6 13.85 20.82 -18.89
C ASP A 6 15.22 20.24 -18.54
N LEU A 7 15.26 19.46 -17.46
CA LEU A 7 16.47 18.83 -16.93
C LEU A 7 16.88 17.55 -17.70
N GLY A 8 16.21 17.26 -18.81
CA GLY A 8 16.36 16.03 -19.59
C GLY A 8 15.28 15.01 -19.28
N PHE A 9 14.04 15.46 -19.09
CA PHE A 9 12.92 14.64 -18.64
C PHE A 9 12.44 13.64 -19.71
N ASP A 10 11.98 12.48 -19.24
CA ASP A 10 11.00 11.63 -19.94
C ASP A 10 9.57 12.04 -19.52
N GLU A 11 8.77 12.54 -20.45
CA GLU A 11 7.41 13.03 -20.18
C GLU A 11 6.46 12.00 -19.54
N ASN A 12 6.77 10.71 -19.62
CA ASN A 12 5.90 9.62 -19.15
C ASN A 12 6.22 9.14 -17.73
N MET A 13 7.22 9.72 -17.05
CA MET A 13 7.71 9.21 -15.77
C MET A 13 7.77 10.29 -14.66
N PRO A 14 6.69 11.02 -14.37
CA PRO A 14 6.67 12.00 -13.28
C PRO A 14 6.89 11.32 -11.93
N GLY A 15 7.85 11.81 -11.14
CA GLY A 15 8.19 11.21 -9.84
C GLY A 15 9.17 10.03 -9.89
N PHE A 16 9.62 9.56 -11.06
CA PHE A 16 10.45 8.35 -11.18
C PHE A 16 11.88 8.58 -11.68
N GLN A 17 12.26 9.83 -11.91
CA GLN A 17 13.47 10.17 -12.66
C GLN A 17 14.15 11.44 -12.12
N CYS A 18 14.91 12.15 -12.97
CA CYS A 18 15.42 13.46 -12.61
C CYS A 18 14.31 14.45 -12.22
N GLU A 19 14.59 15.26 -11.20
CA GLU A 19 13.63 16.22 -10.62
C GLU A 19 14.39 17.44 -10.10
N GLY A 20 13.71 18.58 -9.93
CA GLY A 20 14.32 19.82 -9.46
C GLY A 20 13.53 20.51 -8.36
N LEU A 21 14.18 21.28 -7.51
CA LEU A 21 13.53 22.31 -6.68
C LEU A 21 14.16 23.67 -6.98
N VAL A 22 13.32 24.62 -7.38
CA VAL A 22 13.77 25.97 -7.75
C VAL A 22 13.72 26.88 -6.53
N TYR A 23 14.79 27.61 -6.33
CA TYR A 23 15.00 28.55 -5.25
C TYR A 23 15.31 29.94 -5.78
N ARG A 24 14.86 30.96 -5.04
CA ARG A 24 15.38 32.32 -5.17
C ARG A 24 16.75 32.43 -4.47
N PRO A 25 17.53 33.50 -4.72
CA PRO A 25 18.86 33.66 -4.12
C PRO A 25 18.85 33.74 -2.59
N ASP A 26 17.74 34.14 -1.99
CA ASP A 26 17.50 34.20 -0.55
C ASP A 26 17.16 32.83 0.08
N GLY A 27 17.10 31.76 -0.72
CA GLY A 27 16.72 30.42 -0.27
C GLY A 27 15.21 30.17 -0.25
N THR A 28 14.38 31.13 -0.68
CA THR A 28 12.92 30.93 -0.75
C THR A 28 12.58 29.90 -1.84
N PRO A 29 11.83 28.82 -1.51
CA PRO A 29 11.41 27.82 -2.47
C PRO A 29 10.33 28.41 -3.38
N VAL A 30 10.52 28.27 -4.68
CA VAL A 30 9.55 28.72 -5.67
C VAL A 30 8.60 27.57 -5.99
N LYS A 31 9.16 26.52 -6.62
CA LYS A 31 8.39 25.44 -7.22
C LYS A 31 9.30 24.25 -7.57
N GLY A 32 8.78 23.04 -7.50
CA GLY A 32 9.44 21.82 -7.95
C GLY A 32 9.29 21.59 -9.45
N LEU A 33 10.34 21.08 -10.09
CA LEU A 33 10.39 20.70 -11.50
C LEU A 33 10.23 19.18 -11.65
N ASN A 34 9.37 18.80 -12.58
CA ASN A 34 9.19 17.43 -13.05
C ASN A 34 8.67 17.45 -14.51
N PRO A 35 8.58 16.32 -15.21
CA PRO A 35 8.21 16.28 -16.62
C PRO A 35 6.85 16.90 -16.95
N ARG A 36 5.90 16.87 -16.00
CA ARG A 36 4.55 17.45 -16.11
C ARG A 36 4.44 18.81 -15.43
N ASN A 37 5.56 19.38 -15.01
CA ASN A 37 5.64 20.68 -14.35
C ASN A 37 6.99 21.36 -14.60
N GLN A 38 7.22 21.80 -15.84
CA GLN A 38 8.51 22.32 -16.31
C GLN A 38 8.63 23.84 -16.26
N TRP A 39 7.59 24.55 -15.82
CA TRP A 39 7.52 26.01 -15.86
C TRP A 39 7.63 26.63 -14.48
N VAL A 40 8.29 27.79 -14.41
CA VAL A 40 8.40 28.65 -13.22
C VAL A 40 7.91 30.04 -13.57
N ARG A 41 6.93 30.56 -12.83
CA ARG A 41 6.44 31.93 -13.04
C ARG A 41 7.53 32.93 -12.66
N VAL A 42 7.86 33.81 -13.59
CA VAL A 42 8.86 34.88 -13.40
C VAL A 42 8.18 36.20 -13.04
N GLY A 43 7.09 36.53 -13.73
CA GLY A 43 6.30 37.75 -13.48
C GLY A 43 4.99 37.75 -14.27
N ALA A 44 3.98 38.40 -13.72
CA ALA A 44 2.66 38.60 -14.32
C ALA A 44 2.02 39.88 -13.72
N PRO A 45 2.11 41.05 -14.40
CA PRO A 45 2.87 41.32 -15.64
C PRO A 45 4.39 41.34 -15.40
N ALA A 46 5.17 41.34 -16.48
CA ALA A 46 6.61 41.61 -16.47
C ALA A 46 6.89 42.77 -17.44
N GLU A 47 7.68 43.75 -17.02
CA GLU A 47 7.90 45.00 -17.77
C GLU A 47 9.17 44.94 -18.64
N GLY A 48 10.09 44.01 -18.35
CA GLY A 48 11.35 43.81 -19.07
C GLY A 48 12.49 44.63 -18.47
N GLY A 49 13.67 44.00 -18.34
CA GLY A 49 14.84 44.60 -17.69
C GLY A 49 15.00 44.22 -16.21
N GLU A 50 14.04 43.48 -15.63
CA GLU A 50 14.21 42.89 -14.30
C GLU A 50 15.29 41.80 -14.33
N GLU A 51 16.18 41.80 -13.32
CA GLU A 51 17.15 40.72 -13.14
C GLU A 51 16.46 39.53 -12.45
N VAL A 52 16.48 38.37 -13.12
CA VAL A 52 15.89 37.13 -12.60
C VAL A 52 17.00 36.12 -12.35
N ARG A 53 17.21 35.80 -11.07
CA ARG A 53 18.18 34.78 -10.66
C ARG A 53 17.47 33.65 -9.93
N LEU A 54 17.62 32.44 -10.45
CA LEU A 54 17.07 31.21 -9.88
C LEU A 54 18.19 30.19 -9.65
N HIS A 55 18.12 29.43 -8.57
CA HIS A 55 18.97 28.27 -8.31
C HIS A 55 18.13 26.99 -8.40
N ILE A 56 18.67 25.93 -8.99
CA ILE A 56 17.95 24.65 -9.15
C ILE A 56 18.70 23.56 -8.37
N GLU A 57 18.07 23.01 -7.34
CA GLU A 57 18.51 21.76 -6.72
C GLU A 57 18.08 20.59 -7.61
N ALA A 58 18.95 20.13 -8.51
CA ALA A 58 18.67 19.03 -9.43
C ALA A 58 19.06 17.66 -8.83
N ALA A 59 18.11 16.72 -8.81
CA ALA A 59 18.33 15.33 -8.46
C ALA A 59 18.36 14.47 -9.73
N SER A 60 19.40 13.65 -9.91
CA SER A 60 19.55 12.71 -11.03
C SER A 60 19.17 11.29 -10.60
N ASN A 61 17.89 11.06 -10.31
CA ASN A 61 17.42 9.73 -9.92
C ASN A 61 17.32 8.83 -11.16
N PRO A 62 17.84 7.59 -11.14
CA PRO A 62 17.72 6.67 -12.27
C PRO A 62 16.29 6.17 -12.46
N VAL A 63 15.90 5.97 -13.71
CA VAL A 63 14.71 5.20 -14.06
C VAL A 63 14.98 3.72 -13.73
N ILE A 64 14.42 3.23 -12.63
CA ILE A 64 14.57 1.83 -12.19
C ILE A 64 13.64 0.90 -12.97
N MET A 65 12.40 1.33 -13.20
CA MET A 65 11.38 0.61 -13.97
C MET A 65 11.19 1.28 -15.33
N ASP A 66 12.01 0.88 -16.30
CA ASP A 66 11.97 1.38 -17.67
C ASP A 66 10.83 0.72 -18.49
N TYR A 67 10.57 1.18 -19.71
CA TYR A 67 9.55 0.70 -20.65
C TYR A 67 9.57 -0.80 -20.92
N ARG A 68 10.67 -1.49 -20.62
CA ARG A 68 10.72 -2.95 -20.51
C ARG A 68 10.83 -3.33 -19.03
N PRO A 69 9.70 -3.33 -18.29
CA PRO A 69 9.71 -3.54 -16.86
C PRO A 69 10.18 -4.96 -16.51
N PHE A 70 10.53 -5.15 -15.23
CA PHE A 70 10.88 -6.46 -14.65
C PHE A 70 12.17 -7.11 -15.18
N ARG A 71 13.10 -6.30 -15.67
CA ARG A 71 14.47 -6.75 -15.95
C ARG A 71 15.37 -6.52 -14.73
N PRO A 72 16.31 -7.45 -14.42
CA PRO A 72 17.34 -7.17 -13.44
C PRO A 72 18.09 -5.89 -13.79
N THR A 73 18.25 -5.00 -12.82
CA THR A 73 18.94 -3.72 -12.99
C THR A 73 19.98 -3.53 -11.88
N PRO A 74 21.17 -3.00 -12.19
CA PRO A 74 22.16 -2.65 -11.19
C PRO A 74 21.88 -1.28 -10.53
N LEU A 75 20.83 -0.56 -10.94
CA LEU A 75 20.56 0.80 -10.47
C LEU A 75 19.88 0.87 -9.09
N GLY A 76 19.44 -0.27 -8.54
CA GLY A 76 18.76 -0.35 -7.24
C GLY A 76 19.66 -0.20 -6.01
N ASP A 77 20.96 0.01 -6.20
CA ASP A 77 21.91 0.31 -5.13
C ASP A 77 23.02 1.25 -5.60
N LYS A 78 23.47 2.15 -4.72
CA LYS A 78 24.56 3.09 -5.01
C LYS A 78 25.87 2.35 -5.35
N GLU A 79 26.13 1.21 -4.73
CA GLU A 79 27.34 0.43 -4.96
C GLU A 79 27.36 -0.22 -6.35
N THR A 80 26.18 -0.46 -6.94
CA THR A 80 26.04 -1.15 -8.23
C THR A 80 25.69 -0.21 -9.39
N ALA A 81 25.14 0.97 -9.13
CA ALA A 81 24.61 1.87 -10.16
C ALA A 81 25.69 2.49 -11.08
N GLY A 82 26.95 2.54 -10.65
CA GLY A 82 28.04 3.18 -11.39
C GLY A 82 27.99 4.71 -11.38
N SER A 83 28.74 5.35 -12.29
CA SER A 83 28.90 6.81 -12.35
C SER A 83 28.63 7.41 -13.74
N ALA A 84 28.00 6.65 -14.64
CA ALA A 84 27.67 7.14 -15.97
C ALA A 84 26.64 8.29 -15.87
N PRO A 85 26.82 9.40 -16.61
CA PRO A 85 25.80 10.44 -16.71
C PRO A 85 24.48 9.86 -17.24
N GLN A 86 23.36 10.24 -16.62
CA GLN A 86 22.04 9.71 -16.96
C GLN A 86 21.18 10.69 -17.74
N TYR A 87 21.41 12.00 -17.55
CA TYR A 87 20.57 13.05 -18.09
C TYR A 87 21.42 14.13 -18.77
N THR A 88 20.84 14.75 -19.78
CA THR A 88 21.39 15.94 -20.44
C THR A 88 20.35 17.05 -20.34
N LEU A 89 20.76 18.23 -19.90
CA LEU A 89 19.90 19.41 -19.88
C LEU A 89 19.37 19.69 -21.29
N ALA A 90 18.05 19.66 -21.45
CA ALA A 90 17.42 19.79 -22.76
C ALA A 90 16.99 21.23 -23.07
N ARG A 91 16.50 21.98 -22.07
CA ARG A 91 15.91 23.31 -22.30
C ARG A 91 16.07 24.27 -21.12
N MET A 92 16.33 25.54 -21.43
CA MET A 92 16.31 26.66 -20.48
C MET A 92 15.86 27.94 -21.21
N ASP A 93 14.56 28.09 -21.40
CA ASP A 93 13.99 29.21 -22.17
C ASP A 93 13.22 30.16 -21.27
N LEU A 94 13.12 31.42 -21.70
CA LEU A 94 12.19 32.39 -21.15
C LEU A 94 11.06 32.61 -22.16
N ALA A 95 9.82 32.36 -21.75
CA ALA A 95 8.66 32.38 -22.63
C ALA A 95 7.53 33.26 -22.07
N VAL A 96 6.71 33.78 -22.96
CA VAL A 96 5.43 34.40 -22.62
C VAL A 96 4.34 33.36 -22.84
N LEU A 97 3.59 33.04 -21.79
CA LEU A 97 2.40 32.20 -21.91
C LEU A 97 1.30 33.03 -22.56
N ASP A 98 0.83 32.58 -23.72
CA ASP A 98 -0.42 33.08 -24.29
C ASP A 98 -1.58 32.32 -23.65
N GLU A 99 -2.28 32.99 -22.75
CA GLU A 99 -3.39 32.40 -21.99
C GLU A 99 -4.56 32.02 -22.92
N THR A 100 -4.85 32.82 -23.95
CA THR A 100 -5.93 32.52 -24.89
C THR A 100 -5.64 31.24 -25.68
N VAL A 101 -4.40 31.06 -26.15
CA VAL A 101 -3.99 29.81 -26.83
C VAL A 101 -4.03 28.63 -25.86
N TRP A 102 -3.53 28.80 -24.64
CA TRP A 102 -3.55 27.73 -23.64
C TRP A 102 -4.99 27.29 -23.29
N GLU A 103 -5.89 28.24 -23.07
CA GLU A 103 -7.31 27.94 -22.82
C GLU A 103 -7.99 27.26 -24.01
N LEU A 104 -7.65 27.64 -25.25
CA LEU A 104 -8.14 26.96 -26.46
C LEU A 104 -7.72 25.48 -26.47
N VAL A 105 -6.46 25.18 -26.11
CA VAL A 105 -5.97 23.80 -26.03
C VAL A 105 -6.77 23.01 -25.00
N ILE A 106 -6.98 23.55 -23.80
CA ILE A 106 -7.77 22.87 -22.75
C ILE A 106 -9.22 22.65 -23.21
N ASP A 107 -9.84 23.65 -23.83
CA ASP A 107 -11.21 23.57 -24.34
C ASP A 107 -11.35 22.46 -25.42
N LEU A 108 -10.39 22.38 -26.35
CA LEU A 108 -10.34 21.35 -27.38
C LEU A 108 -10.08 19.95 -26.81
N GLU A 109 -9.17 19.83 -25.84
CA GLU A 109 -8.89 18.55 -25.17
C GLU A 109 -10.13 18.02 -24.46
N VAL A 110 -10.76 18.82 -23.60
CA VAL A 110 -11.94 18.39 -22.82
C VAL A 110 -13.09 17.98 -23.74
N LEU A 111 -13.39 18.79 -24.75
CA LEU A 111 -14.46 18.47 -25.71
C LEU A 111 -14.12 17.26 -26.57
N GLY A 112 -12.87 17.13 -27.02
CA GLY A 112 -12.41 15.99 -27.82
C GLY A 112 -12.47 14.68 -27.04
N GLU A 113 -12.00 14.70 -25.79
CA GLU A 113 -12.04 13.55 -24.88
C GLU A 113 -13.48 13.18 -24.52
N LEU A 114 -14.35 14.15 -24.20
CA LEU A 114 -15.78 13.90 -23.97
C LEU A 114 -16.45 13.31 -25.22
N MET A 115 -16.22 13.92 -26.38
CA MET A 115 -16.79 13.45 -27.65
C MET A 115 -16.42 12.00 -27.93
N ALA A 116 -15.20 11.57 -27.59
CA ALA A 116 -14.76 10.20 -27.77
C ALA A 116 -15.60 9.19 -26.95
N GLU A 117 -16.03 9.58 -25.74
CA GLU A 117 -16.78 8.75 -24.80
C GLU A 117 -18.31 8.76 -25.03
N LEU A 118 -18.83 9.71 -25.80
CA LEU A 118 -20.26 9.78 -26.13
C LEU A 118 -20.67 8.75 -27.20
N PRO A 119 -21.88 8.16 -27.13
CA PRO A 119 -22.39 7.27 -28.17
C PRO A 119 -22.42 7.92 -29.56
N ALA A 120 -22.19 7.13 -30.61
CA ALA A 120 -22.16 7.63 -31.99
C ALA A 120 -23.52 8.16 -32.48
N ASP A 121 -24.62 7.67 -31.90
CA ASP A 121 -25.99 8.09 -32.18
C ASP A 121 -26.48 9.23 -31.27
N ALA A 122 -25.67 9.69 -30.31
CA ALA A 122 -26.02 10.81 -29.44
C ALA A 122 -25.90 12.16 -30.19
N PRO A 123 -26.96 12.98 -30.28
CA PRO A 123 -26.91 14.30 -30.92
C PRO A 123 -25.79 15.19 -30.37
N ARG A 124 -25.61 15.16 -29.04
CA ARG A 124 -24.56 15.90 -28.33
C ARG A 124 -23.15 15.66 -28.89
N ARG A 125 -22.83 14.43 -29.30
CA ARG A 125 -21.53 14.10 -29.91
C ARG A 125 -21.31 14.89 -31.20
N TRP A 126 -22.35 15.03 -32.01
CA TRP A 126 -22.30 15.72 -33.30
C TRP A 126 -22.29 17.24 -33.13
N ASP A 127 -23.00 17.78 -32.14
CA ASP A 127 -22.93 19.19 -31.79
C ASP A 127 -21.49 19.61 -31.43
N ILE A 128 -20.82 18.80 -30.59
CA ILE A 128 -19.41 19.00 -30.23
C ILE A 128 -18.53 18.89 -31.47
N LEU A 129 -18.68 17.85 -32.29
CA LEU A 129 -17.88 17.67 -33.50
C LEU A 129 -17.96 18.89 -34.42
N ARG A 130 -19.17 19.38 -34.69
CA ARG A 130 -19.38 20.54 -35.56
C ARG A 130 -18.83 21.83 -34.94
N ALA A 131 -18.85 21.97 -33.61
CA ALA A 131 -18.23 23.10 -32.92
C ALA A 131 -16.69 23.07 -33.02
N VAL A 132 -16.09 21.90 -32.80
CA VAL A 132 -14.64 21.68 -32.94
C VAL A 132 -14.18 21.95 -34.38
N GLU A 133 -14.90 21.46 -35.39
CA GLU A 133 -14.58 21.77 -36.79
C GLU A 133 -14.57 23.28 -37.07
N ARG A 134 -15.61 24.00 -36.66
CA ARG A 134 -15.65 25.47 -36.83
C ARG A 134 -14.53 26.18 -36.07
N SER A 135 -14.17 25.68 -34.89
CA SER A 135 -13.06 26.20 -34.10
C SER A 135 -11.73 26.04 -34.85
N LEU A 136 -11.47 24.84 -35.39
CA LEU A 136 -10.26 24.55 -36.17
C LEU A 136 -10.24 25.28 -37.51
N ASP A 137 -11.36 25.42 -38.20
CA ASP A 137 -11.48 26.19 -39.45
C ASP A 137 -11.18 27.69 -39.22
N ALA A 138 -11.50 28.21 -38.04
CA ALA A 138 -11.26 29.60 -37.67
C ALA A 138 -9.81 29.87 -37.21
N LEU A 139 -9.05 28.82 -36.90
CA LEU A 139 -7.67 28.90 -36.43
C LEU A 139 -6.71 28.98 -37.62
N ASP A 140 -5.94 30.05 -37.70
CA ASP A 140 -4.84 30.16 -38.67
C ASP A 140 -3.57 29.57 -38.07
N LEU A 141 -3.05 28.49 -38.64
CA LEU A 141 -1.81 27.86 -38.18
C LEU A 141 -0.56 28.77 -38.38
N GLN A 142 -0.66 29.82 -39.19
CA GLN A 142 0.39 30.82 -39.34
C GLN A 142 0.24 31.99 -38.34
N ASP A 143 -0.92 32.13 -37.69
CA ASP A 143 -1.22 33.16 -36.69
C ASP A 143 -2.14 32.60 -35.59
N VAL A 144 -1.62 31.62 -34.84
CA VAL A 144 -2.37 30.92 -33.79
C VAL A 144 -2.80 31.91 -32.71
N ASN A 145 -1.88 32.76 -32.25
CA ASN A 145 -2.15 33.76 -31.19
C ASN A 145 -3.23 34.77 -31.61
N GLY A 146 -3.16 35.32 -32.82
CA GLY A 146 -4.12 36.31 -33.31
C GLY A 146 -5.51 35.74 -33.60
N THR A 147 -5.63 34.43 -33.82
CA THR A 147 -6.90 33.78 -34.19
C THR A 147 -7.50 32.88 -33.11
N ALA A 148 -6.78 32.61 -32.01
CA ALA A 148 -7.23 31.72 -30.94
C ALA A 148 -8.55 32.16 -30.29
N GLU A 149 -8.75 33.45 -30.03
CA GLU A 149 -10.00 33.96 -29.43
C GLU A 149 -11.21 33.66 -30.33
N ARG A 150 -11.06 33.86 -31.63
CA ARG A 150 -12.10 33.54 -32.62
C ARG A 150 -12.39 32.03 -32.64
N ALA A 151 -11.34 31.21 -32.64
CA ALA A 151 -11.49 29.76 -32.55
C ALA A 151 -12.22 29.32 -31.27
N ARG A 152 -11.91 29.91 -30.11
CA ARG A 152 -12.57 29.62 -28.83
C ARG A 152 -14.05 30.00 -28.84
N SER A 153 -14.41 31.12 -29.46
CA SER A 153 -15.81 31.57 -29.52
C SER A 153 -16.76 30.53 -30.16
N HIS A 154 -16.25 29.67 -31.05
CA HIS A 154 -17.02 28.57 -31.65
C HIS A 154 -17.30 27.40 -30.69
N LEU A 155 -16.55 27.28 -29.58
CA LEU A 155 -16.67 26.24 -28.57
C LEU A 155 -17.56 26.66 -27.38
N THR A 156 -17.73 27.96 -27.14
CA THR A 156 -18.48 28.49 -25.98
C THR A 156 -19.87 27.88 -25.83
N GLY A 157 -20.62 27.78 -26.93
CA GLY A 157 -22.00 27.28 -26.89
C GLY A 157 -22.10 25.80 -26.48
N VAL A 158 -21.13 24.96 -26.85
CA VAL A 158 -21.12 23.55 -26.42
C VAL A 158 -20.57 23.40 -25.01
N LEU A 159 -19.58 24.20 -24.60
CA LEU A 159 -19.03 24.19 -23.24
C LEU A 159 -20.03 24.68 -22.17
N SER A 160 -20.95 25.58 -22.52
CA SER A 160 -21.89 26.18 -21.57
C SER A 160 -23.14 25.35 -21.28
N VAL A 161 -23.31 24.17 -21.90
CA VAL A 161 -24.51 23.34 -21.69
C VAL A 161 -24.33 22.53 -20.39
N PRO A 162 -25.22 22.67 -19.40
CA PRO A 162 -25.04 22.07 -18.08
C PRO A 162 -25.18 20.54 -18.11
N ALA A 163 -24.55 19.88 -17.16
CA ALA A 163 -24.71 18.45 -16.94
C ALA A 163 -26.18 18.11 -16.66
N VAL A 164 -26.61 16.92 -17.10
CA VAL A 164 -27.97 16.46 -16.82
C VAL A 164 -28.17 16.28 -15.31
N PRO A 165 -29.37 16.53 -14.74
CA PRO A 165 -29.59 16.48 -13.29
C PRO A 165 -29.25 15.13 -12.63
N SER A 166 -29.29 14.05 -13.42
CA SER A 166 -28.95 12.69 -12.99
C SER A 166 -27.48 12.33 -13.17
N ALA A 167 -26.62 13.28 -13.58
CA ALA A 167 -25.20 13.03 -13.76
C ALA A 167 -24.57 12.54 -12.45
N HIS A 168 -23.63 11.61 -12.61
CA HIS A 168 -22.79 11.16 -11.50
C HIS A 168 -21.94 12.33 -10.99
N ARG A 169 -21.65 12.34 -9.69
CA ARG A 169 -20.94 13.43 -9.02
C ARG A 169 -19.57 12.97 -8.57
N VAL A 170 -18.53 13.60 -9.08
CA VAL A 170 -17.14 13.32 -8.75
C VAL A 170 -16.60 14.41 -7.84
N SER A 171 -16.24 14.05 -6.62
CA SER A 171 -15.48 14.90 -5.71
C SER A 171 -14.00 14.73 -6.05
N ALA A 172 -13.42 15.69 -6.76
CA ALA A 172 -11.99 15.75 -7.00
C ALA A 172 -11.26 16.18 -5.73
N VAL A 173 -10.20 15.47 -5.38
CA VAL A 173 -9.31 15.83 -4.27
C VAL A 173 -7.90 15.87 -4.80
N GLY A 174 -7.23 17.02 -4.72
CA GLY A 174 -5.84 17.12 -5.12
C GLY A 174 -5.02 16.15 -4.28
N HIS A 175 -4.24 15.29 -4.91
CA HIS A 175 -3.50 14.25 -4.21
C HIS A 175 -2.15 14.00 -4.87
N ALA A 176 -1.19 13.60 -4.04
CA ALA A 176 0.09 13.09 -4.47
C ALA A 176 0.43 11.95 -3.51
N HIS A 177 0.16 10.72 -3.93
CA HIS A 177 0.72 9.57 -3.24
C HIS A 177 2.24 9.61 -3.38
N ILE A 178 2.98 9.51 -2.29
CA ILE A 178 4.45 9.54 -2.33
C ILE A 178 4.97 8.38 -1.49
N ASP A 179 5.64 7.43 -2.14
CA ASP A 179 6.23 6.33 -1.42
C ASP A 179 7.34 6.79 -0.50
N SER A 180 7.19 6.46 0.79
CA SER A 180 8.20 6.79 1.81
C SER A 180 9.56 6.23 1.39
N ALA A 181 9.58 5.01 0.86
CA ALA A 181 10.69 4.49 0.07
C ALA A 181 10.21 3.34 -0.83
N TRP A 182 10.52 3.43 -2.12
CA TRP A 182 10.21 2.38 -3.10
C TRP A 182 11.37 2.17 -4.08
N LEU A 183 11.39 2.93 -5.17
CA LEU A 183 12.49 2.92 -6.16
C LEU A 183 13.60 3.92 -5.84
N TRP A 184 13.53 4.53 -4.66
CA TRP A 184 14.47 5.49 -4.11
C TRP A 184 14.60 5.30 -2.59
N PRO A 185 15.73 5.70 -1.98
CA PRO A 185 15.91 5.65 -0.52
C PRO A 185 15.12 6.76 0.21
N LEU A 186 14.89 6.59 1.52
CA LEU A 186 14.18 7.54 2.39
C LEU A 186 14.68 8.99 2.25
N ARG A 187 16.01 9.16 2.14
CA ARG A 187 16.64 10.48 1.95
C ARG A 187 16.16 11.23 0.70
N GLU A 188 15.76 10.51 -0.34
CA GLU A 188 15.22 11.14 -1.56
C GLU A 188 13.79 11.60 -1.35
N THR A 189 13.01 10.83 -0.59
CA THR A 189 11.60 11.17 -0.32
C THR A 189 11.46 12.48 0.43
N VAL A 190 12.37 12.80 1.35
CA VAL A 190 12.43 14.14 1.99
C VAL A 190 12.43 15.26 0.95
N ARG A 191 13.19 15.09 -0.14
CA ARG A 191 13.26 16.06 -1.25
C ARG A 191 12.01 16.01 -2.13
N LYS A 192 11.46 14.83 -2.40
CA LYS A 192 10.22 14.62 -3.16
C LYS A 192 9.02 15.31 -2.53
N VAL A 193 8.86 15.14 -1.23
CA VAL A 193 7.79 15.78 -0.46
C VAL A 193 7.97 17.29 -0.49
N ALA A 194 9.19 17.82 -0.31
CA ALA A 194 9.46 19.25 -0.40
C ALA A 194 9.08 19.85 -1.77
N ARG A 195 9.44 19.17 -2.86
CA ARG A 195 9.11 19.58 -4.24
C ARG A 195 7.61 19.58 -4.48
N THR A 196 6.93 18.52 -4.05
CA THR A 196 5.48 18.37 -4.23
C THR A 196 4.72 19.38 -3.38
N THR A 197 5.06 19.56 -2.11
CA THR A 197 4.42 20.55 -1.23
C THR A 197 4.65 21.98 -1.70
N ALA A 198 5.84 22.31 -2.25
CA ALA A 198 6.08 23.60 -2.90
C ALA A 198 5.19 23.81 -4.14
N ASN A 199 4.98 22.77 -4.95
CA ASN A 199 4.07 22.82 -6.10
C ASN A 199 2.62 23.05 -5.66
N MET A 200 2.13 22.26 -4.70
CA MET A 200 0.73 22.34 -4.28
C MET A 200 0.43 23.66 -3.57
N THR A 201 1.33 24.16 -2.73
CA THR A 201 1.16 25.48 -2.11
C THR A 201 1.19 26.62 -3.14
N ALA A 202 2.00 26.53 -4.20
CA ALA A 202 1.97 27.50 -5.29
C ALA A 202 0.65 27.42 -6.08
N LEU A 203 0.17 26.21 -6.37
CA LEU A 203 -1.10 26.02 -7.08
C LEU A 203 -2.29 26.52 -6.25
N LEU A 204 -2.27 26.33 -4.93
CA LEU A 204 -3.30 26.87 -4.02
C LEU A 204 -3.32 28.41 -3.96
N ASP A 205 -2.18 29.07 -4.15
CA ASP A 205 -2.14 30.54 -4.24
C ASP A 205 -2.79 31.03 -5.55
N ASP A 206 -2.67 30.27 -6.64
CA ASP A 206 -3.20 30.60 -7.97
C ASP A 206 -4.67 30.17 -8.17
N GLU A 207 -5.12 29.09 -7.53
CA GLU A 207 -6.41 28.43 -7.80
C GLU A 207 -7.32 28.45 -6.54
N PRO A 208 -8.29 29.38 -6.45
CA PRO A 208 -9.07 29.61 -5.23
C PRO A 208 -9.89 28.40 -4.75
N GLU A 209 -10.44 27.62 -5.68
CA GLU A 209 -11.31 26.47 -5.40
C GLU A 209 -10.55 25.15 -5.22
N PHE A 210 -9.25 25.12 -5.54
CA PHE A 210 -8.44 23.92 -5.44
C PHE A 210 -8.24 23.52 -3.96
N VAL A 211 -8.29 22.22 -3.70
CA VAL A 211 -7.98 21.61 -2.40
C VAL A 211 -7.03 20.45 -2.59
N PHE A 212 -6.07 20.31 -1.68
CA PHE A 212 -5.05 19.27 -1.72
C PHE A 212 -5.00 18.49 -0.41
N ALA A 213 -5.03 17.16 -0.46
CA ALA A 213 -4.96 16.28 0.70
C ALA A 213 -3.65 15.48 0.72
N MET A 214 -3.01 15.43 1.89
CA MET A 214 -1.78 14.67 2.13
C MET A 214 -1.89 13.83 3.41
N SER A 215 -1.64 12.53 3.28
CA SER A 215 -2.04 11.47 4.21
C SER A 215 -1.01 11.15 5.32
N GLN A 216 0.28 11.16 4.99
CA GLN A 216 1.33 10.54 5.84
C GLN A 216 1.94 11.55 6.81
N ALA A 217 1.63 11.51 8.11
CA ALA A 217 2.16 12.46 9.10
C ALA A 217 3.71 12.52 9.13
N GLN A 218 4.40 11.41 8.85
CA GLN A 218 5.85 11.36 8.71
C GLN A 218 6.39 12.33 7.63
N GLN A 219 5.66 12.51 6.54
CA GLN A 219 6.06 13.42 5.46
C GLN A 219 5.94 14.87 5.87
N TRP A 220 4.88 15.22 6.61
CA TRP A 220 4.73 16.54 7.23
C TRP A 220 5.86 16.80 8.22
N ALA A 221 6.22 15.81 9.04
CA ALA A 221 7.34 15.90 9.97
C ALA A 221 8.68 16.15 9.25
N TRP A 222 8.92 15.49 8.11
CA TRP A 222 10.12 15.75 7.30
C TRP A 222 10.16 17.15 6.71
N VAL A 223 9.03 17.68 6.22
CA VAL A 223 8.98 19.07 5.73
C VAL A 223 9.25 20.04 6.88
N LYS A 224 8.61 19.84 8.04
CA LYS A 224 8.84 20.65 9.23
C LYS A 224 10.32 20.65 9.66
N GLU A 225 10.96 19.49 9.67
CA GLU A 225 12.34 19.34 10.13
C GLU A 225 13.37 19.83 9.10
N HIS A 226 13.22 19.45 7.83
CA HIS A 226 14.26 19.63 6.82
C HIS A 226 14.02 20.80 5.87
N ARG A 227 12.80 21.35 5.83
CA ARG A 227 12.38 22.43 4.92
C ARG A 227 11.43 23.42 5.62
N PRO A 228 11.86 24.07 6.72
CA PRO A 228 11.02 24.99 7.49
C PRO A 228 10.45 26.14 6.66
N GLU A 229 11.13 26.54 5.59
CA GLU A 229 10.69 27.54 4.63
C GLU A 229 9.48 27.07 3.79
N VAL A 230 9.42 25.79 3.42
CA VAL A 230 8.25 25.17 2.78
C VAL A 230 7.14 24.94 3.81
N TRP A 231 7.51 24.52 5.02
CA TRP A 231 6.59 24.29 6.14
C TRP A 231 5.74 25.51 6.46
N ALA A 232 6.33 26.72 6.43
CA ALA A 232 5.59 27.96 6.67
C ALA A 232 4.42 28.16 5.68
N ARG A 233 4.64 27.85 4.39
CA ARG A 233 3.60 27.92 3.35
C ARG A 233 2.52 26.88 3.57
N VAL A 234 2.92 25.66 3.95
CA VAL A 234 1.99 24.57 4.28
C VAL A 234 1.10 24.96 5.46
N LYS A 235 1.66 25.48 6.57
CA LYS A 235 0.85 25.91 7.72
C LYS A 235 -0.19 26.98 7.37
N LYS A 236 0.18 27.96 6.53
CA LYS A 236 -0.76 28.96 6.02
C LYS A 236 -1.89 28.29 5.24
N ALA A 237 -1.56 27.41 4.30
CA ALA A 237 -2.54 26.74 3.46
C ALA A 237 -3.48 25.79 4.24
N VAL A 238 -2.99 25.20 5.35
CA VAL A 238 -3.82 24.44 6.30
C VAL A 238 -4.77 25.36 7.07
N ALA A 239 -4.28 26.50 7.56
CA ALA A 239 -5.13 27.49 8.24
C ALA A 239 -6.23 28.06 7.30
N ASP A 240 -5.93 28.17 6.01
CA ASP A 240 -6.89 28.55 4.96
C ASP A 240 -7.89 27.41 4.64
N GLY A 241 -7.69 26.20 5.19
CA GLY A 241 -8.56 25.04 5.00
C GLY A 241 -8.43 24.33 3.65
N ARG A 242 -7.43 24.68 2.84
CA ARG A 242 -7.28 24.17 1.45
C ARG A 242 -6.14 23.18 1.27
N PHE A 243 -5.19 23.13 2.21
CA PHE A 243 -4.26 22.01 2.34
C PHE A 243 -4.71 21.15 3.52
N VAL A 244 -5.26 19.97 3.23
CA VAL A 244 -5.97 19.11 4.18
C VAL A 244 -5.02 18.05 4.73
N PRO A 245 -4.75 18.03 6.05
CA PRO A 245 -4.16 16.87 6.72
C PRO A 245 -5.16 15.71 6.66
N ALA A 246 -4.82 14.62 5.96
CA ALA A 246 -5.71 13.49 5.75
C ALA A 246 -5.19 12.20 6.41
N GLY A 247 -6.05 11.19 6.56
CA GLY A 247 -5.68 9.80 6.86
C GLY A 247 -5.30 9.45 8.31
N GLY A 248 -4.71 10.38 9.07
CA GLY A 248 -4.50 10.23 10.52
C GLY A 248 -3.48 9.17 10.97
N MET A 249 -2.74 8.54 10.05
CA MET A 249 -1.69 7.57 10.37
C MET A 249 -0.28 8.18 10.23
N TRP A 250 0.71 7.59 10.92
CA TRP A 250 2.10 8.04 10.81
C TRP A 250 2.64 7.83 9.39
N VAL A 251 2.39 6.66 8.81
CA VAL A 251 2.60 6.37 7.38
C VAL A 251 1.42 5.58 6.82
N GLU A 252 1.30 5.54 5.48
CA GLU A 252 0.43 4.58 4.80
C GLU A 252 1.06 3.18 4.92
N SER A 253 0.77 2.48 6.01
CA SER A 253 1.45 1.24 6.35
C SER A 253 0.90 0.03 5.59
N ASP A 254 1.66 -1.05 5.56
CA ASP A 254 1.06 -2.38 5.40
C ASP A 254 0.09 -2.64 6.56
N THR A 255 -0.95 -3.45 6.34
CA THR A 255 -1.94 -3.75 7.38
C THR A 255 -2.05 -5.24 7.71
N ASN A 256 -1.22 -6.08 7.09
CA ASN A 256 -1.24 -7.53 7.29
C ASN A 256 -0.16 -7.98 8.28
N MET A 257 1.04 -7.42 8.21
CA MET A 257 2.20 -7.87 8.98
C MET A 257 2.43 -7.15 10.31
N PRO A 258 2.21 -5.82 10.44
CA PRO A 258 2.34 -5.15 11.73
C PRO A 258 1.46 -5.78 12.81
N GLY A 259 1.96 -5.85 14.04
CA GLY A 259 1.14 -6.23 15.18
C GLY A 259 0.05 -5.20 15.49
N SER A 260 -1.02 -5.61 16.18
CA SER A 260 -2.14 -4.71 16.53
C SER A 260 -1.71 -3.50 17.34
N GLU A 261 -0.73 -3.63 18.23
CA GLU A 261 -0.15 -2.50 18.96
C GLU A 261 0.53 -1.51 18.00
N ALA A 262 1.35 -2.00 17.06
CA ALA A 262 1.98 -1.12 16.07
C ALA A 262 0.95 -0.42 15.18
N MET A 263 -0.13 -1.10 14.81
CA MET A 263 -1.25 -0.49 14.08
C MET A 263 -1.95 0.59 14.91
N ALA A 264 -2.18 0.38 16.21
CA ALA A 264 -2.67 1.43 17.09
C ALA A 264 -1.69 2.61 17.17
N ARG A 265 -0.38 2.33 17.23
CA ARG A 265 0.67 3.36 17.24
C ARG A 265 0.75 4.15 15.93
N GLN A 266 0.44 3.56 14.77
CA GLN A 266 0.30 4.32 13.53
C GLN A 266 -0.69 5.47 13.70
N PHE A 267 -1.87 5.20 14.28
CA PHE A 267 -2.89 6.22 14.56
C PHE A 267 -2.49 7.15 15.70
N VAL A 268 -1.94 6.63 16.80
CA VAL A 268 -1.53 7.47 17.95
C VAL A 268 -0.51 8.51 17.51
N HIS A 269 0.55 8.12 16.80
CA HIS A 269 1.57 9.07 16.36
C HIS A 269 1.09 9.96 15.21
N GLY A 270 0.29 9.43 14.27
CA GLY A 270 -0.27 10.20 13.16
C GLY A 270 -1.25 11.28 13.62
N ARG A 271 -2.30 10.89 14.36
CA ARG A 271 -3.30 11.82 14.89
C ARG A 271 -2.69 12.82 15.86
N ARG A 272 -1.80 12.37 16.76
CA ARG A 272 -1.13 13.29 17.69
C ARG A 272 -0.36 14.37 16.96
N PHE A 273 0.35 14.01 15.88
CA PHE A 273 1.05 15.01 15.08
C PHE A 273 0.08 16.06 14.49
N PHE A 274 -1.02 15.64 13.88
CA PHE A 274 -1.99 16.59 13.32
C PHE A 274 -2.73 17.41 14.37
N LEU A 275 -3.02 16.82 15.53
CA LEU A 275 -3.59 17.53 16.66
C LEU A 275 -2.62 18.58 17.23
N ASP A 276 -1.37 18.20 17.48
CA ASP A 276 -0.35 19.06 18.07
C ASP A 276 0.02 20.22 17.13
N GLU A 277 0.10 19.99 15.81
CA GLU A 277 0.49 21.01 14.83
C GLU A 277 -0.66 21.90 14.34
N PHE A 278 -1.87 21.34 14.23
CA PHE A 278 -2.99 22.00 13.53
C PHE A 278 -4.31 22.01 14.30
N GLY A 279 -4.43 21.28 15.40
CA GLY A 279 -5.70 21.09 16.10
C GLY A 279 -6.71 20.27 15.29
N VAL A 280 -6.25 19.47 14.31
CA VAL A 280 -7.10 18.71 13.39
C VAL A 280 -7.22 17.27 13.86
N GLU A 281 -8.46 16.79 13.96
CA GLU A 281 -8.77 15.38 14.11
C GLU A 281 -9.25 14.78 12.78
N ASN A 282 -8.62 13.69 12.35
CA ASN A 282 -9.00 13.00 11.11
C ASN A 282 -10.21 12.09 11.34
N ASP A 283 -11.21 12.20 10.46
CA ASP A 283 -12.39 11.35 10.46
C ASP A 283 -12.21 10.11 9.56
N GLU A 284 -11.15 10.06 8.77
CA GLU A 284 -10.87 9.02 7.78
C GLU A 284 -9.47 8.42 7.94
N ALA A 285 -9.36 7.13 7.66
CA ALA A 285 -8.10 6.48 7.28
C ALA A 285 -7.95 6.54 5.75
N TRP A 286 -6.74 6.86 5.27
CA TRP A 286 -6.43 7.01 3.84
C TRP A 286 -5.30 6.05 3.47
N LEU A 287 -5.65 4.94 2.81
CA LEU A 287 -4.74 3.83 2.50
C LEU A 287 -4.97 3.35 1.05
N PRO A 288 -4.64 4.18 0.04
CA PRO A 288 -4.87 3.86 -1.37
C PRO A 288 -4.08 2.63 -1.83
N ASP A 289 -2.82 2.50 -1.38
CA ASP A 289 -1.85 1.55 -1.94
C ASP A 289 -1.56 0.31 -1.09
N THR A 290 -2.25 0.11 0.04
CA THR A 290 -2.01 -1.05 0.92
C THR A 290 -2.40 -2.38 0.26
N PHE A 291 -1.54 -3.40 0.39
CA PHE A 291 -1.71 -4.73 -0.22
C PHE A 291 -2.66 -5.66 0.57
N GLY A 292 -3.93 -5.28 0.70
CA GLY A 292 -4.97 -6.03 1.43
C GLY A 292 -5.13 -5.57 2.88
N PHE A 293 -6.28 -5.91 3.49
CA PHE A 293 -6.65 -5.38 4.81
C PHE A 293 -7.16 -6.44 5.78
N ALA A 294 -6.48 -6.54 6.94
CA ALA A 294 -6.80 -7.48 8.00
C ALA A 294 -8.20 -7.25 8.59
N ALA A 295 -8.91 -8.35 8.88
CA ALA A 295 -10.30 -8.35 9.36
C ALA A 295 -10.53 -7.70 10.75
N GLY A 296 -9.46 -7.43 11.51
CA GLY A 296 -9.54 -6.72 12.80
C GLY A 296 -9.39 -5.20 12.69
N LEU A 297 -9.00 -4.67 11.53
CA LEU A 297 -8.69 -3.26 11.36
C LEU A 297 -9.90 -2.31 11.56
N PRO A 298 -11.16 -2.68 11.23
CA PRO A 298 -12.32 -1.81 11.51
C PRO A 298 -12.43 -1.38 12.97
N GLN A 299 -12.14 -2.30 13.90
CA GLN A 299 -12.13 -2.01 15.34
C GLN A 299 -11.06 -0.98 15.70
N ILE A 300 -9.85 -1.11 15.13
CA ILE A 300 -8.74 -0.19 15.40
C ILE A 300 -9.02 1.20 14.82
N ILE A 301 -9.50 1.28 13.57
CA ILE A 301 -9.91 2.53 12.93
C ILE A 301 -10.95 3.25 13.79
N LYS A 302 -11.97 2.51 14.25
CA LYS A 302 -13.03 3.07 15.09
C LYS A 302 -12.50 3.54 16.45
N ALA A 303 -11.66 2.73 17.10
CA ALA A 303 -11.05 3.04 18.39
C ALA A 303 -10.11 4.26 18.31
N ALA A 304 -9.47 4.47 17.17
CA ALA A 304 -8.68 5.66 16.89
C ALA A 304 -9.54 6.92 16.69
N GLY A 305 -10.87 6.81 16.59
CA GLY A 305 -11.79 7.93 16.39
C GLY A 305 -12.18 8.19 14.93
N ALA A 306 -11.65 7.41 13.98
CA ALA A 306 -12.01 7.53 12.57
C ALA A 306 -13.35 6.80 12.27
N LYS A 307 -14.07 7.31 11.29
CA LYS A 307 -15.40 6.86 10.83
C LYS A 307 -15.33 6.25 9.43
N TYR A 308 -14.36 6.68 8.64
CA TYR A 308 -14.26 6.38 7.22
C TYR A 308 -12.96 5.66 6.86
N LEU A 309 -12.98 4.90 5.77
CA LEU A 309 -11.80 4.38 5.10
C LEU A 309 -11.85 4.72 3.61
N LEU A 310 -10.75 5.24 3.08
CA LEU A 310 -10.47 5.29 1.65
C LEU A 310 -9.35 4.30 1.29
N THR A 311 -9.57 3.50 0.24
CA THR A 311 -8.55 2.62 -0.35
C THR A 311 -8.70 2.52 -1.87
N GLN A 312 -7.70 2.00 -2.60
CA GLN A 312 -7.78 1.76 -4.05
C GLN A 312 -7.44 0.32 -4.45
N LYS A 313 -6.38 -0.29 -3.90
CA LYS A 313 -5.83 -1.58 -4.39
C LYS A 313 -6.83 -2.74 -4.46
N ILE A 314 -7.91 -2.73 -3.68
CA ILE A 314 -8.93 -3.78 -3.77
C ILE A 314 -9.55 -3.89 -5.17
N SER A 315 -9.62 -2.78 -5.91
CA SER A 315 -10.04 -2.75 -7.32
C SER A 315 -9.16 -3.58 -8.27
N TRP A 316 -7.95 -3.97 -7.84
CA TRP A 316 -6.95 -4.66 -8.66
C TRP A 316 -6.96 -6.18 -8.50
N SER A 317 -7.92 -6.70 -7.73
CA SER A 317 -8.10 -8.15 -7.56
C SER A 317 -8.24 -8.84 -8.92
N ARG A 318 -7.32 -9.79 -9.20
CA ARG A 318 -7.19 -10.41 -10.52
C ARG A 318 -8.29 -11.41 -10.85
N THR A 319 -8.78 -12.16 -9.85
CA THR A 319 -9.75 -13.24 -10.08
C THR A 319 -11.18 -12.74 -9.87
N ASN A 320 -11.50 -12.19 -8.70
CA ASN A 320 -12.82 -11.69 -8.40
C ASN A 320 -12.82 -10.17 -8.34
N LYS A 321 -13.72 -9.55 -9.12
CA LYS A 321 -13.98 -8.12 -9.01
C LYS A 321 -14.78 -7.84 -7.75
N PHE A 322 -14.34 -6.89 -6.93
CA PHE A 322 -15.06 -6.51 -5.73
C PHE A 322 -16.45 -5.93 -6.07
N PRO A 323 -17.52 -6.29 -5.35
CA PRO A 323 -18.89 -6.00 -5.78
C PRO A 323 -19.37 -4.56 -5.54
N HIS A 324 -18.72 -3.76 -4.69
CA HIS A 324 -19.21 -2.45 -4.22
C HIS A 324 -18.11 -1.42 -4.10
N HIS A 325 -18.28 -0.20 -4.60
CA HIS A 325 -17.32 0.90 -4.36
C HIS A 325 -17.58 1.62 -3.04
N THR A 326 -18.82 1.61 -2.55
CA THR A 326 -19.21 2.22 -1.29
C THR A 326 -19.98 1.22 -0.44
N PHE A 327 -19.48 0.91 0.76
CA PHE A 327 -20.04 -0.15 1.61
C PHE A 327 -19.71 0.04 3.09
N ARG A 328 -20.35 -0.74 3.97
CA ARG A 328 -19.98 -0.86 5.39
C ARG A 328 -19.01 -2.04 5.55
N TRP A 329 -17.78 -1.77 5.90
CA TRP A 329 -16.79 -2.80 6.22
C TRP A 329 -16.93 -3.21 7.69
N GLU A 330 -17.30 -4.48 7.94
CA GLU A 330 -17.51 -5.05 9.26
C GLU A 330 -16.32 -5.94 9.67
N GLY A 331 -15.71 -5.62 10.82
CA GLY A 331 -14.63 -6.39 11.41
C GLY A 331 -15.13 -7.65 12.12
N VAL A 332 -14.20 -8.51 12.56
CA VAL A 332 -14.53 -9.77 13.25
C VAL A 332 -15.31 -9.60 14.56
N ASP A 333 -15.31 -8.40 15.13
CA ASP A 333 -16.02 -8.03 16.36
C ASP A 333 -17.39 -7.39 16.09
N GLY A 334 -17.77 -7.21 14.82
CA GLY A 334 -19.00 -6.53 14.41
C GLY A 334 -18.87 -5.00 14.28
N THR A 335 -17.70 -4.42 14.54
CA THR A 335 -17.46 -2.98 14.32
C THR A 335 -17.53 -2.64 12.84
N ARG A 336 -18.23 -1.57 12.47
CA ARG A 336 -18.42 -1.14 11.07
C ARG A 336 -17.76 0.21 10.77
N ILE A 337 -17.06 0.28 9.63
CA ILE A 337 -16.47 1.49 9.03
C ILE A 337 -17.08 1.75 7.66
N PHE A 338 -17.49 2.98 7.37
CA PHE A 338 -17.97 3.34 6.03
C PHE A 338 -16.77 3.48 5.09
N THR A 339 -16.75 2.65 4.06
CA THR A 339 -15.58 2.47 3.20
C THR A 339 -15.92 2.87 1.78
N HIS A 340 -15.01 3.61 1.14
CA HIS A 340 -15.08 3.95 -0.26
C HIS A 340 -13.78 3.58 -0.97
N PHE A 341 -13.89 3.01 -2.18
CA PHE A 341 -12.77 3.02 -3.12
C PHE A 341 -13.17 3.72 -4.42
N PRO A 342 -12.32 4.63 -4.95
CA PRO A 342 -12.61 5.37 -6.16
C PRO A 342 -12.89 4.46 -7.39
N PRO A 343 -14.00 4.68 -8.11
CA PRO A 343 -14.36 3.89 -9.30
C PRO A 343 -13.53 4.21 -10.54
N VAL A 344 -12.67 5.22 -10.46
CA VAL A 344 -11.68 5.54 -11.51
C VAL A 344 -10.55 4.50 -11.57
N ASP A 345 -10.49 3.55 -10.62
CA ASP A 345 -9.49 2.47 -10.52
C ASP A 345 -8.03 2.95 -10.32
N THR A 346 -7.84 4.23 -9.98
CA THR A 346 -6.54 4.87 -9.74
C THR A 346 -6.64 5.95 -8.66
N TYR A 347 -5.55 6.19 -7.93
CA TYR A 347 -5.39 7.37 -7.07
C TYR A 347 -4.52 8.47 -7.74
N ASN A 348 -4.22 8.30 -9.03
CA ASN A 348 -3.48 9.21 -9.88
C ASN A 348 -4.37 9.74 -11.02
N CYS A 349 -5.60 10.17 -10.71
CA CYS A 349 -6.55 10.66 -11.72
C CYS A 349 -5.99 11.91 -12.41
N SER A 350 -6.04 11.94 -13.74
CA SER A 350 -5.56 13.04 -14.58
C SER A 350 -6.68 13.95 -15.09
N MET A 351 -7.92 13.70 -14.67
CA MET A 351 -9.13 14.39 -15.15
C MET A 351 -9.37 14.24 -16.65
N ASN A 352 -8.88 13.15 -17.24
CA ASN A 352 -9.15 12.89 -18.65
C ASN A 352 -10.59 12.37 -18.85
N GLY A 353 -11.18 12.64 -20.00
CA GLY A 353 -12.57 12.26 -20.28
C GLY A 353 -12.84 10.75 -20.15
N ALA A 354 -11.87 9.91 -20.52
CA ALA A 354 -11.98 8.46 -20.42
C ALA A 354 -12.00 7.95 -18.97
N GLU A 355 -11.22 8.54 -18.07
CA GLU A 355 -11.19 8.27 -16.63
C GLU A 355 -12.50 8.66 -15.98
N ILE A 356 -13.01 9.85 -16.28
CA ILE A 356 -14.28 10.34 -15.74
C ILE A 356 -15.44 9.49 -16.25
N ALA A 357 -15.48 9.17 -17.54
CA ALA A 357 -16.49 8.28 -18.10
C ALA A 357 -16.38 6.84 -17.55
N HIS A 358 -15.16 6.35 -17.34
CA HIS A 358 -14.90 5.06 -16.70
C HIS A 358 -15.42 5.03 -15.27
N ALA A 359 -15.16 6.07 -14.46
CA ALA A 359 -15.68 6.18 -13.10
C ALA A 359 -17.21 6.01 -13.06
N VAL A 360 -17.95 6.65 -13.96
CA VAL A 360 -19.42 6.50 -14.06
C VAL A 360 -19.83 5.09 -14.46
N ARG A 361 -19.22 4.52 -15.50
CA ARG A 361 -19.56 3.18 -15.97
C ARG A 361 -19.21 2.11 -14.92
N ASN A 362 -18.10 2.28 -14.23
CA ASN A 362 -17.54 1.30 -13.32
C ASN A 362 -18.20 1.31 -11.93
N PHE A 363 -18.70 2.47 -11.46
CA PHE A 363 -19.35 2.58 -10.16
C PHE A 363 -20.47 1.53 -9.97
N LYS A 364 -20.31 0.68 -8.95
CA LYS A 364 -21.17 -0.51 -8.76
C LYS A 364 -22.46 -0.20 -8.03
N ASP A 365 -22.46 0.84 -7.21
CA ASP A 365 -23.58 1.19 -6.32
C ASP A 365 -24.55 2.22 -6.97
N LYS A 366 -24.42 2.39 -8.30
CA LYS A 366 -25.27 3.28 -9.11
C LYS A 366 -26.75 2.96 -8.96
N GLY A 367 -27.57 4.02 -8.94
CA GLY A 367 -29.01 3.94 -8.72
C GLY A 367 -29.41 4.01 -7.25
N ALA A 368 -28.55 3.55 -6.34
CA ALA A 368 -28.69 3.77 -4.89
C ALA A 368 -27.82 4.93 -4.40
N ALA A 369 -26.65 5.12 -5.02
CA ALA A 369 -25.73 6.23 -4.79
C ALA A 369 -25.28 6.86 -6.11
N ARG A 370 -24.77 8.09 -6.06
CA ARG A 370 -24.26 8.84 -7.22
C ARG A 370 -23.02 9.71 -6.95
N HIS A 371 -22.39 9.57 -5.78
CA HIS A 371 -21.16 10.30 -5.44
C HIS A 371 -19.96 9.36 -5.41
N SER A 372 -18.85 9.76 -6.02
CA SER A 372 -17.55 9.11 -5.88
C SER A 372 -16.43 10.11 -5.73
N LEU A 373 -15.33 9.69 -5.10
CA LEU A 373 -14.12 10.50 -4.98
C LEU A 373 -13.16 10.19 -6.14
N ALA A 374 -12.38 11.18 -6.57
CA ALA A 374 -11.25 10.99 -7.49
C ALA A 374 -9.98 11.67 -6.93
N PRO A 375 -9.01 10.89 -6.40
CA PRO A 375 -7.72 11.46 -6.02
C PRO A 375 -6.97 11.88 -7.29
N THR A 376 -6.59 13.15 -7.37
CA THR A 376 -6.21 13.80 -8.62
C THR A 376 -4.79 14.35 -8.58
N GLY A 377 -3.93 13.86 -9.45
CA GLY A 377 -2.53 14.27 -9.53
C GLY A 377 -1.59 13.12 -9.90
N TRP A 378 -0.32 13.46 -10.06
CA TRP A 378 0.75 12.48 -10.23
C TRP A 378 1.27 12.03 -8.86
N GLY A 379 1.15 10.74 -8.56
CA GLY A 379 1.60 10.11 -7.33
C GLY A 379 2.74 9.13 -7.53
N ASP A 380 2.79 8.10 -6.68
CA ASP A 380 3.83 7.08 -6.47
C ASP A 380 5.21 7.66 -6.09
N GLY A 381 5.72 8.62 -6.83
CA GLY A 381 6.98 9.33 -6.56
C GLY A 381 6.88 10.83 -6.37
N GLY A 382 5.65 11.35 -6.31
CA GLY A 382 5.34 12.77 -6.19
C GLY A 382 5.11 13.49 -7.51
N GLY A 383 4.83 14.79 -7.43
CA GLY A 383 4.41 15.62 -8.57
C GLY A 383 3.15 16.41 -8.23
N GLY A 384 2.10 15.69 -7.83
CA GLY A 384 0.79 16.23 -7.45
C GLY A 384 -0.05 16.71 -8.63
N THR A 385 -1.05 17.53 -8.33
CA THR A 385 -1.98 18.09 -9.32
C THR A 385 -1.30 19.16 -10.17
N THR A 386 -1.63 19.25 -11.46
CA THR A 386 -1.10 20.29 -12.36
C THR A 386 -2.17 21.33 -12.69
N ARG A 387 -1.76 22.51 -13.21
CA ARG A 387 -2.70 23.56 -13.64
C ARG A 387 -3.64 23.07 -14.74
N GLU A 388 -3.17 22.17 -15.60
CA GLU A 388 -3.96 21.56 -16.68
C GLU A 388 -5.08 20.69 -16.10
N MET A 389 -4.80 19.91 -15.04
CA MET A 389 -5.82 19.11 -14.35
C MET A 389 -6.88 20.00 -13.68
N VAL A 390 -6.47 21.13 -13.09
CA VAL A 390 -7.40 22.12 -12.51
C VAL A 390 -8.28 22.73 -13.60
N ALA A 391 -7.69 23.11 -14.73
CA ALA A 391 -8.41 23.66 -15.86
C ALA A 391 -9.41 22.66 -16.46
N LYS A 392 -9.04 21.39 -16.62
CA LYS A 392 -9.95 20.31 -17.04
C LYS A 392 -11.09 20.15 -16.04
N ALA A 393 -10.80 20.06 -14.75
CA ALA A 393 -11.83 19.97 -13.71
C ALA A 393 -12.81 21.15 -13.75
N ALA A 394 -12.33 22.37 -14.04
CA ALA A 394 -13.18 23.54 -14.18
C ALA A 394 -14.19 23.42 -15.34
N ARG A 395 -13.78 22.86 -16.49
CA ARG A 395 -14.69 22.58 -17.63
C ARG A 395 -15.66 21.45 -17.32
N LEU A 396 -15.22 20.46 -16.55
CA LEU A 396 -16.03 19.29 -16.17
C LEU A 396 -16.99 19.58 -15.01
N ARG A 397 -16.98 20.80 -14.45
CA ARG A 397 -17.84 21.19 -13.33
C ARG A 397 -19.31 20.91 -13.61
N ASP A 398 -19.77 21.32 -14.78
CA ASP A 398 -21.18 21.25 -15.18
C ASP A 398 -21.28 21.16 -16.70
N LEU A 399 -20.84 20.04 -17.28
CA LEU A 399 -20.79 19.83 -18.73
C LEU A 399 -21.70 18.70 -19.19
N GLU A 400 -22.63 18.99 -20.09
CA GLU A 400 -23.56 18.01 -20.66
C GLU A 400 -22.81 16.85 -21.35
N GLY A 401 -23.11 15.64 -20.88
CA GLY A 401 -22.50 14.40 -21.36
C GLY A 401 -21.43 13.83 -20.43
N SER A 402 -20.92 14.63 -19.48
CA SER A 402 -19.95 14.22 -18.46
C SER A 402 -20.59 14.03 -17.08
N ALA A 403 -19.84 13.39 -16.17
CA ALA A 403 -20.06 13.58 -14.74
C ALA A 403 -19.72 15.02 -14.33
N THR A 404 -20.33 15.50 -13.25
CA THR A 404 -19.98 16.80 -12.65
C THR A 404 -18.75 16.63 -11.76
N VAL A 405 -17.78 17.54 -11.85
CA VAL A 405 -16.57 17.52 -11.04
C VAL A 405 -16.52 18.72 -10.10
N THR A 406 -16.30 18.49 -8.80
CA THR A 406 -16.12 19.56 -7.82
C THR A 406 -14.92 19.27 -6.94
N TRP A 407 -14.10 20.29 -6.67
CA TRP A 407 -13.01 20.20 -5.68
C TRP A 407 -13.57 20.20 -4.27
N GLU A 408 -13.29 19.15 -3.49
CA GLU A 408 -13.85 18.98 -2.14
C GLU A 408 -12.86 18.35 -1.18
N THR A 409 -13.00 18.62 0.12
CA THR A 409 -12.21 17.90 1.12
C THR A 409 -12.67 16.44 1.23
N PRO A 410 -11.80 15.51 1.65
CA PRO A 410 -12.21 14.13 1.96
C PRO A 410 -13.42 14.05 2.90
N SER A 411 -13.45 14.89 3.94
CA SER A 411 -14.55 14.95 4.90
C SER A 411 -15.88 15.37 4.26
N ALA A 412 -15.86 16.34 3.35
CA ALA A 412 -17.05 16.78 2.62
C ALA A 412 -17.58 15.69 1.68
N PHE A 413 -16.69 14.97 0.98
CA PHE A 413 -17.06 13.82 0.18
C PHE A 413 -17.74 12.74 1.03
N PHE A 414 -17.10 12.29 2.12
CA PHE A 414 -17.63 11.19 2.93
C PHE A 414 -18.99 11.54 3.55
N ALA A 415 -19.17 12.77 4.04
CA ALA A 415 -20.45 13.23 4.56
C ALA A 415 -21.56 13.16 3.49
N LYS A 416 -21.26 13.57 2.24
CA LYS A 416 -22.21 13.50 1.12
C LYS A 416 -22.49 12.06 0.68
N ALA A 417 -21.45 11.23 0.56
CA ALA A 417 -21.58 9.85 0.15
C ALA A 417 -22.38 9.01 1.16
N GLU A 418 -22.16 9.21 2.47
CA GLU A 418 -22.92 8.53 3.51
C GLU A 418 -24.38 8.99 3.56
N ALA A 419 -24.64 10.29 3.36
CA ALA A 419 -26.01 10.83 3.30
C ALA A 419 -26.78 10.37 2.04
N ASP A 420 -26.08 10.24 0.91
CA ASP A 420 -26.64 9.76 -0.37
C ASP A 420 -26.89 8.24 -0.36
N TYR A 421 -26.20 7.49 0.51
CA TYR A 421 -26.33 6.03 0.60
C TYR A 421 -26.60 5.53 2.04
N PRO A 422 -27.82 5.69 2.57
CA PRO A 422 -28.14 5.41 3.97
C PRO A 422 -28.04 3.93 4.36
N GLU A 423 -28.28 3.02 3.41
CA GLU A 423 -28.27 1.56 3.62
C GLU A 423 -27.25 0.87 2.70
N PRO A 424 -25.92 1.08 2.89
CA PRO A 424 -24.92 0.42 2.08
C PRO A 424 -24.83 -1.08 2.42
N PRO A 425 -24.38 -1.92 1.46
CA PRO A 425 -24.10 -3.32 1.70
C PRO A 425 -23.01 -3.49 2.75
N VAL A 426 -23.01 -4.64 3.42
CA VAL A 426 -22.03 -4.99 4.45
C VAL A 426 -21.04 -6.01 3.90
N TRP A 427 -19.74 -5.73 4.01
CA TRP A 427 -18.68 -6.70 3.78
C TRP A 427 -18.07 -7.14 5.11
N VAL A 428 -18.15 -8.43 5.43
CA VAL A 428 -17.68 -8.97 6.73
C VAL A 428 -16.32 -9.64 6.56
N GLY A 429 -15.38 -9.27 7.43
CA GLY A 429 -14.07 -9.93 7.51
C GLY A 429 -12.98 -9.19 6.74
N GLU A 430 -12.05 -9.94 6.14
CA GLU A 430 -10.88 -9.40 5.45
C GLU A 430 -11.26 -8.73 4.12
N LEU A 431 -10.60 -7.61 3.78
CA LEU A 431 -10.54 -7.15 2.39
C LEU A 431 -9.33 -7.80 1.73
N TYR A 432 -9.51 -9.05 1.31
CA TYR A 432 -8.44 -9.85 0.73
C TYR A 432 -8.08 -9.36 -0.67
N LEU A 433 -6.83 -8.92 -0.85
CA LEU A 433 -6.31 -8.55 -2.16
C LEU A 433 -5.86 -9.80 -2.91
N GLU A 434 -6.47 -10.08 -4.06
CA GLU A 434 -6.12 -11.25 -4.87
C GLU A 434 -4.89 -11.08 -5.77
N LEU A 435 -3.92 -10.31 -5.28
CA LEU A 435 -2.69 -9.87 -5.95
C LEU A 435 -1.59 -9.63 -4.90
N HIS A 436 -0.34 -9.57 -5.31
CA HIS A 436 0.83 -9.21 -4.49
C HIS A 436 1.06 -10.15 -3.28
N ARG A 437 0.82 -11.45 -3.43
CA ARG A 437 0.91 -12.42 -2.31
C ARG A 437 2.33 -12.74 -1.83
N ALA A 438 3.35 -12.60 -2.68
CA ALA A 438 4.74 -12.86 -2.31
C ALA A 438 5.27 -11.84 -1.31
N THR A 439 4.65 -10.66 -1.21
CA THR A 439 4.96 -9.63 -0.21
C THR A 439 4.96 -10.13 1.23
N LEU A 440 4.20 -11.19 1.54
CA LEU A 440 4.17 -11.82 2.85
C LEU A 440 5.46 -12.62 3.16
N THR A 441 6.25 -12.97 2.14
CA THR A 441 7.42 -13.86 2.24
C THR A 441 8.75 -13.25 1.77
N SER A 442 8.71 -12.31 0.83
CA SER A 442 9.88 -11.57 0.32
C SER A 442 10.62 -10.83 1.46
N GLN A 443 11.93 -10.62 1.35
CA GLN A 443 12.71 -9.85 2.34
C GLN A 443 12.51 -10.29 3.81
N ALA A 444 12.61 -11.59 4.09
CA ALA A 444 12.41 -12.17 5.42
C ALA A 444 13.22 -11.49 6.54
N GLY A 445 14.45 -11.04 6.26
CA GLY A 445 15.29 -10.33 7.23
C GLY A 445 14.69 -8.99 7.70
N THR A 446 14.02 -8.25 6.81
CA THR A 446 13.30 -7.00 7.14
C THR A 446 12.12 -7.31 8.06
N LYS A 447 11.32 -8.34 7.72
CA LYS A 447 10.16 -8.78 8.50
C LYS A 447 10.53 -9.28 9.90
N GLN A 448 11.62 -10.05 10.00
CA GLN A 448 12.18 -10.49 11.28
C GLN A 448 12.65 -9.30 12.13
N GLY A 449 13.31 -8.32 11.50
CA GLY A 449 13.68 -7.05 12.14
C GLY A 449 12.46 -6.36 12.74
N ASN A 450 11.40 -6.15 11.95
CA ASN A 450 10.16 -5.55 12.42
C ASN A 450 9.56 -6.29 13.63
N ARG A 451 9.34 -7.61 13.51
CA ARG A 451 8.72 -8.39 14.59
C ARG A 451 9.57 -8.37 15.85
N ARG A 452 10.91 -8.42 15.73
CA ARG A 452 11.82 -8.33 16.87
C ARG A 452 11.72 -6.96 17.53
N SER A 453 11.69 -5.88 16.75
CA SER A 453 11.53 -4.52 17.27
C SER A 453 10.20 -4.31 17.97
N GLU A 454 9.08 -4.83 17.46
CA GLU A 454 7.78 -4.77 18.16
C GLU A 454 7.82 -5.48 19.52
N HIS A 455 8.42 -6.67 19.59
CA HIS A 455 8.58 -7.39 20.85
C HIS A 455 9.47 -6.64 21.85
N LEU A 456 10.59 -6.09 21.37
CA LEU A 456 11.50 -5.31 22.20
C LEU A 456 10.87 -4.00 22.68
N LEU A 457 10.06 -3.32 21.85
CA LEU A 457 9.35 -2.11 22.25
C LEU A 457 8.35 -2.40 23.37
N ARG A 458 7.54 -3.46 23.23
CA ARG A 458 6.63 -3.89 24.28
C ARG A 458 7.37 -4.19 25.59
N GLU A 459 8.51 -4.89 25.51
CA GLU A 459 9.31 -5.23 26.67
C GLU A 459 9.97 -3.99 27.31
N ALA A 460 10.51 -3.08 26.50
CA ALA A 460 11.11 -1.84 26.95
C ALA A 460 10.08 -0.96 27.68
N GLU A 461 8.90 -0.75 27.11
CA GLU A 461 7.82 0.01 27.74
C GLU A 461 7.35 -0.62 29.04
N LEU A 462 7.15 -1.95 29.05
CA LEU A 462 6.74 -2.69 30.25
C LEU A 462 7.72 -2.47 31.40
N TRP A 463 9.02 -2.72 31.18
CA TRP A 463 10.01 -2.65 32.25
C TRP A 463 10.35 -1.21 32.61
N ALA A 464 10.47 -0.30 31.65
CA ALA A 464 10.70 1.11 31.95
C ALA A 464 9.56 1.73 32.75
N ALA A 465 8.30 1.43 32.41
CA ALA A 465 7.15 1.92 33.17
C ALA A 465 7.10 1.31 34.58
N THR A 466 7.39 0.00 34.69
CA THR A 466 7.42 -0.68 35.98
C THR A 466 8.52 -0.11 36.89
N ALA A 467 9.73 0.08 36.35
CA ALA A 467 10.85 0.70 37.06
C ALA A 467 10.51 2.13 37.49
N ALA A 468 9.89 2.92 36.60
CA ALA A 468 9.52 4.30 36.91
C ALA A 468 8.58 4.37 38.12
N VAL A 469 7.55 3.52 38.14
CA VAL A 469 6.57 3.48 39.23
C VAL A 469 7.16 2.90 40.53
N ARG A 470 8.04 1.90 40.44
CA ARG A 470 8.53 1.15 41.62
C ARG A 470 9.77 1.74 42.26
N THR A 471 10.64 2.37 41.48
CA THR A 471 11.98 2.78 41.95
C THR A 471 12.28 4.26 41.67
N GLY A 472 11.38 4.98 41.01
CA GLY A 472 11.62 6.35 40.56
C GLY A 472 12.55 6.44 39.34
N PHE A 473 12.74 5.35 38.60
CA PHE A 473 13.52 5.34 37.36
C PHE A 473 12.93 6.33 36.33
N PRO A 474 13.74 7.18 35.67
CA PRO A 474 13.21 8.11 34.68
C PRO A 474 12.70 7.36 33.44
N TYR A 475 11.40 7.48 33.13
CA TYR A 475 10.82 6.85 31.94
C TYR A 475 11.38 7.50 30.65
N PRO A 476 11.96 6.73 29.71
CA PRO A 476 12.66 7.26 28.54
C PRO A 476 11.68 7.63 27.42
N HIS A 477 10.79 8.60 27.68
CA HIS A 477 9.70 8.97 26.78
C HIS A 477 10.19 9.40 25.38
N GLU A 478 11.15 10.33 25.31
CA GLU A 478 11.65 10.87 24.04
C GLU A 478 12.35 9.81 23.18
N GLU A 479 13.12 8.93 23.84
CA GLU A 479 13.80 7.84 23.15
C GLU A 479 12.81 6.82 22.58
N LEU A 480 11.82 6.41 23.37
CA LEU A 480 10.79 5.46 22.91
C LEU A 480 9.89 6.06 21.82
N ASP A 481 9.51 7.34 21.92
CA ASP A 481 8.74 8.03 20.87
C ASP A 481 9.50 8.05 19.53
N ARG A 482 10.79 8.40 19.56
CA ARG A 482 11.65 8.36 18.37
C ARG A 482 11.78 6.94 17.80
N ILE A 483 11.99 5.94 18.65
CA ILE A 483 12.12 4.55 18.19
C ILE A 483 10.81 4.06 17.58
N TRP A 484 9.66 4.32 18.21
CA TRP A 484 8.35 3.99 17.64
C TRP A 484 8.16 4.62 16.26
N LYS A 485 8.32 5.94 16.13
CA LYS A 485 8.23 6.63 14.82
C LYS A 485 9.14 6.00 13.76
N THR A 486 10.35 5.59 14.16
CA THR A 486 11.29 4.92 13.25
C THR A 486 10.80 3.53 12.84
N VAL A 487 10.29 2.72 13.78
CA VAL A 487 9.72 1.39 13.47
C VAL A 487 8.51 1.55 12.55
N LEU A 488 7.58 2.46 12.88
CA LEU A 488 6.37 2.71 12.10
C LEU A 488 6.67 3.19 10.67
N LEU A 489 7.70 4.03 10.50
CA LEU A 489 8.19 4.41 9.16
C LEU A 489 8.60 3.18 8.34
N HIS A 490 9.31 2.23 8.95
CA HIS A 490 9.73 1.00 8.26
C HIS A 490 8.59 -0.01 8.07
N GLN A 491 7.39 0.26 8.58
CA GLN A 491 6.15 -0.49 8.31
C GLN A 491 5.38 0.04 7.10
N PHE A 492 5.92 1.04 6.39
CA PHE A 492 5.38 1.52 5.12
C PHE A 492 5.11 0.36 4.14
N HIS A 493 4.04 0.47 3.34
CA HIS A 493 3.54 -0.63 2.51
C HIS A 493 4.50 -1.10 1.42
N ASP A 494 5.59 -0.39 1.11
CA ASP A 494 6.65 -0.95 0.24
C ASP A 494 7.91 -1.44 0.95
N ILE A 495 8.17 -0.92 2.15
CA ILE A 495 9.36 -1.29 2.92
C ILE A 495 9.16 -2.66 3.56
N LEU A 496 8.10 -2.82 4.36
CA LEU A 496 7.88 -4.05 5.13
C LEU A 496 7.47 -5.23 4.25
N PRO A 497 6.54 -5.06 3.27
CA PRO A 497 6.25 -6.01 2.20
C PRO A 497 7.46 -6.50 1.42
N GLY A 498 8.54 -5.73 1.37
CA GLY A 498 9.77 -6.18 0.72
C GLY A 498 9.82 -5.88 -0.77
N SER A 499 9.11 -4.83 -1.20
CA SER A 499 8.88 -4.45 -2.59
C SER A 499 9.78 -3.30 -3.10
N SER A 500 10.60 -2.70 -2.23
CA SER A 500 11.55 -1.66 -2.61
C SER A 500 12.87 -2.17 -3.22
N ILE A 501 13.70 -1.26 -3.72
CA ILE A 501 15.08 -1.55 -4.19
C ILE A 501 16.01 -2.06 -3.08
N ALA A 502 17.15 -2.64 -3.49
CA ALA A 502 18.14 -3.23 -2.58
C ALA A 502 18.66 -2.24 -1.52
N TRP A 503 18.86 -0.97 -1.88
CA TRP A 503 19.28 0.07 -0.95
C TRP A 503 18.32 0.16 0.25
N VAL A 504 17.02 0.26 -0.01
CA VAL A 504 15.99 0.41 1.03
C VAL A 504 16.04 -0.75 2.02
N HIS A 505 16.14 -1.99 1.54
CA HIS A 505 16.19 -3.17 2.42
C HIS A 505 17.49 -3.29 3.20
N ARG A 506 18.62 -2.84 2.64
CA ARG A 506 19.89 -2.75 3.39
C ARG A 506 19.76 -1.74 4.54
N GLU A 507 19.22 -0.56 4.25
CA GLU A 507 19.01 0.50 5.23
C GLU A 507 18.02 0.06 6.33
N ALA A 508 16.90 -0.55 5.95
CA ALA A 508 15.90 -1.07 6.90
C ALA A 508 16.51 -2.08 7.88
N ARG A 509 17.28 -3.07 7.38
CA ARG A 509 17.94 -4.06 8.26
C ARG A 509 18.96 -3.42 9.19
N ALA A 510 19.75 -2.47 8.70
CA ALA A 510 20.71 -1.75 9.54
C ALA A 510 19.99 -0.93 10.63
N THR A 511 18.88 -0.27 10.28
CA THR A 511 18.04 0.47 11.23
C THR A 511 17.44 -0.44 12.30
N TYR A 512 16.87 -1.59 11.93
CA TYR A 512 16.33 -2.54 12.91
C TYR A 512 17.40 -3.10 13.84
N ALA A 513 18.61 -3.38 13.35
CA ALA A 513 19.72 -3.84 14.19
C ALA A 513 20.11 -2.78 15.23
N ARG A 514 20.18 -1.51 14.82
CA ARG A 514 20.47 -0.38 15.72
C ARG A 514 19.36 -0.21 16.77
N ILE A 515 18.09 -0.21 16.35
CA ILE A 515 16.92 -0.14 17.25
C ILE A 515 16.94 -1.26 18.27
N ALA A 516 17.28 -2.49 17.85
CA ALA A 516 17.34 -3.62 18.76
C ALA A 516 18.40 -3.41 19.86
N ALA A 517 19.56 -2.82 19.53
CA ALA A 517 20.58 -2.49 20.51
C ALA A 517 20.12 -1.40 21.48
N GLU A 518 19.50 -0.33 20.98
CA GLU A 518 18.94 0.77 21.79
C GLU A 518 17.89 0.24 22.79
N LEU A 519 16.91 -0.52 22.30
CA LEU A 519 15.85 -1.09 23.14
C LEU A 519 16.39 -2.08 24.17
N THR A 520 17.40 -2.89 23.81
CA THR A 520 18.05 -3.79 24.78
C THR A 520 18.71 -2.99 25.89
N GLY A 521 19.36 -1.86 25.57
CA GLY A 521 19.92 -0.94 26.57
C GLY A 521 18.86 -0.35 27.51
N VAL A 522 17.70 0.04 26.98
CA VAL A 522 16.56 0.51 27.79
C VAL A 522 16.04 -0.59 28.72
N ILE A 523 15.84 -1.80 28.18
CA ILE A 523 15.37 -2.97 28.93
C ILE A 523 16.36 -3.30 30.05
N ASP A 524 17.64 -3.43 29.74
CA ASP A 524 18.68 -3.78 30.71
C ASP A 524 18.76 -2.75 31.84
N SER A 525 18.67 -1.46 31.51
CA SER A 525 18.72 -0.38 32.50
C SER A 525 17.52 -0.43 33.45
N ALA A 526 16.32 -0.63 32.90
CA ALA A 526 15.10 -0.76 33.69
C ALA A 526 15.10 -2.04 34.56
N GLN A 527 15.54 -3.16 34.00
CA GLN A 527 15.65 -4.43 34.74
C GLN A 527 16.69 -4.35 35.86
N ARG A 528 17.84 -3.69 35.65
CA ARG A 528 18.83 -3.46 36.72
C ARG A 528 18.26 -2.61 37.84
N ALA A 529 17.54 -1.53 37.51
CA ALA A 529 16.87 -0.69 38.51
C ALA A 529 15.86 -1.49 39.35
N LEU A 530 15.14 -2.43 38.73
CA LEU A 530 14.17 -3.30 39.40
C LEU A 530 14.80 -4.44 40.20
N ALA A 531 15.87 -5.06 39.68
CA ALA A 531 16.54 -6.18 40.33
C ALA A 531 17.33 -5.76 41.57
N GLY A 532 17.92 -4.56 41.55
CA GLY A 532 18.86 -4.10 42.57
C GLY A 532 20.18 -4.88 42.55
N GLU A 533 21.00 -4.67 43.59
CA GLU A 533 22.30 -5.34 43.74
C GLU A 533 22.14 -6.73 44.37
N GLY A 534 22.87 -7.72 43.85
CA GLY A 534 22.85 -9.09 44.39
C GLY A 534 23.56 -10.12 43.51
N THR A 535 23.65 -11.35 44.02
CA THR A 535 24.30 -12.48 43.32
C THR A 535 23.30 -13.52 42.80
N LEU A 536 22.02 -13.41 43.16
CA LEU A 536 20.98 -14.32 42.70
C LEU A 536 20.58 -13.98 41.25
N PRO A 537 20.73 -14.91 40.30
CA PRO A 537 20.27 -14.68 38.93
C PRO A 537 18.74 -14.60 38.88
N LEU A 538 18.21 -13.54 38.27
CA LEU A 538 16.78 -13.34 38.06
C LEU A 538 16.45 -13.42 36.57
N VAL A 539 15.27 -13.94 36.25
CA VAL A 539 14.67 -13.90 34.92
C VAL A 539 13.43 -13.03 34.96
N PHE A 540 13.32 -12.14 33.98
CA PHE A 540 12.19 -11.26 33.78
C PHE A 540 11.24 -11.85 32.74
N ASN A 541 9.97 -11.99 33.09
CA ASN A 541 8.96 -12.55 32.20
C ASN A 541 8.06 -11.46 31.62
N ALA A 542 8.40 -10.99 30.42
CA ALA A 542 7.58 -10.03 29.70
C ALA A 542 6.29 -10.65 29.08
N ALA A 543 6.14 -11.97 29.06
CA ALA A 543 4.98 -12.63 28.46
C ALA A 543 3.71 -12.44 29.33
N PRO A 544 2.50 -12.50 28.73
CA PRO A 544 1.23 -12.41 29.46
C PRO A 544 0.83 -13.71 30.19
N HIS A 545 1.72 -14.70 30.26
CA HIS A 545 1.52 -15.97 30.94
C HIS A 545 2.79 -16.40 31.67
N THR A 546 2.68 -17.34 32.62
CA THR A 546 3.83 -17.87 33.38
C THR A 546 4.85 -18.54 32.45
N ARG A 547 6.13 -18.23 32.63
CA ARG A 547 7.23 -18.82 31.86
C ARG A 547 8.43 -19.04 32.77
N ALA A 548 9.03 -20.23 32.72
CA ALA A 548 10.16 -20.63 33.58
C ALA A 548 9.89 -20.40 35.09
N GLY A 549 8.67 -20.70 35.55
CA GLY A 549 8.23 -20.48 36.93
C GLY A 549 7.92 -19.03 37.31
N VAL A 550 8.23 -18.06 36.44
CA VAL A 550 8.00 -16.64 36.69
C VAL A 550 6.64 -16.24 36.12
N ARG A 551 5.78 -15.65 36.96
CA ARG A 551 4.44 -15.17 36.55
C ARG A 551 4.54 -14.10 35.47
N ALA A 552 3.45 -13.90 34.73
CA ALA A 552 3.33 -12.84 33.73
C ALA A 552 3.70 -11.46 34.29
N GLY A 553 4.58 -10.72 33.61
CA GLY A 553 5.06 -9.40 34.05
C GLY A 553 5.90 -9.42 35.33
N GLY A 554 6.34 -10.59 35.79
CA GLY A 554 7.13 -10.75 37.01
C GLY A 554 8.63 -10.92 36.77
N ALA A 555 9.39 -10.88 37.87
CA ALA A 555 10.81 -11.23 37.91
C ALA A 555 11.07 -12.19 39.07
N GLY A 556 11.93 -13.18 38.86
CA GLY A 556 12.27 -14.18 39.88
C GLY A 556 13.32 -15.18 39.40
N PRO A 557 13.85 -16.05 40.29
CA PRO A 557 14.72 -17.13 39.87
C PRO A 557 13.96 -18.07 38.93
N ALA A 558 14.60 -18.49 37.84
CA ALA A 558 14.00 -19.45 36.92
C ALA A 558 13.83 -20.81 37.62
N SER A 559 12.63 -21.39 37.51
CA SER A 559 12.41 -22.81 37.80
C SER A 559 12.04 -23.53 36.51
N ALA A 560 12.79 -24.57 36.17
CA ALA A 560 12.42 -25.48 35.08
C ALA A 560 11.45 -26.52 35.65
N GLU A 561 10.19 -26.47 35.23
CA GLU A 561 9.24 -27.55 35.47
C GLU A 561 9.31 -28.54 34.30
N GLY A 562 9.54 -29.82 34.61
CA GLY A 562 9.58 -30.91 33.63
C GLY A 562 10.99 -31.29 33.12
N ARG A 563 11.04 -32.35 32.32
CA ARG A 563 12.27 -32.86 31.67
C ARG A 563 11.93 -33.29 30.25
N THR A 564 12.81 -33.00 29.30
CA THR A 564 12.77 -33.62 27.97
C THR A 564 13.77 -34.77 27.94
N THR A 565 13.37 -35.92 27.40
CA THR A 565 14.28 -37.01 27.04
C THR A 565 14.46 -37.06 25.53
N LEU A 566 15.66 -37.44 25.12
CA LEU A 566 16.03 -37.67 23.74
C LEU A 566 16.54 -39.11 23.61
N ASP A 567 15.74 -39.94 22.95
CA ASP A 567 16.00 -41.36 22.79
C ASP A 567 16.23 -41.72 21.32
N THR A 568 16.87 -42.86 21.07
CA THR A 568 17.00 -43.39 19.71
C THR A 568 15.72 -44.08 19.27
N ARG A 569 15.34 -43.90 18.00
CA ARG A 569 14.13 -44.51 17.44
C ARG A 569 14.43 -45.88 16.81
N PRO A 570 13.58 -46.91 17.02
CA PRO A 570 13.67 -48.15 16.25
C PRO A 570 13.53 -47.88 14.74
N GLY A 571 14.48 -48.35 13.94
CA GLY A 571 14.55 -48.08 12.50
C GLY A 571 15.31 -46.79 12.13
N GLY A 572 15.96 -46.14 13.09
CA GLY A 572 16.81 -44.96 12.88
C GLY A 572 16.09 -43.63 13.12
N GLY A 573 16.86 -42.63 13.60
CA GLY A 573 16.36 -41.33 14.01
C GLY A 573 16.20 -41.20 15.54
N HIS A 574 15.34 -40.29 15.97
CA HIS A 574 15.26 -39.81 17.35
C HIS A 574 13.81 -39.68 17.84
N VAL A 575 13.62 -39.76 19.16
CA VAL A 575 12.35 -39.47 19.84
C VAL A 575 12.62 -38.41 20.90
N LEU A 576 11.91 -37.28 20.82
CA LEU A 576 11.87 -36.26 21.86
C LEU A 576 10.57 -36.43 22.67
N ASP A 577 10.66 -36.52 24.00
CA ASP A 577 9.51 -36.67 24.89
C ASP A 577 9.66 -35.73 26.10
N ASN A 578 8.69 -34.85 26.33
CA ASN A 578 8.70 -33.95 27.49
C ASN A 578 7.57 -34.21 28.50
N GLY A 579 6.89 -35.36 28.38
CA GLY A 579 5.74 -35.74 29.18
C GLY A 579 4.40 -35.13 28.73
N LEU A 580 4.43 -34.13 27.83
CA LEU A 580 3.23 -33.53 27.21
C LEU A 580 3.12 -33.94 25.74
N LEU A 581 4.24 -33.89 25.02
CA LEU A 581 4.36 -34.26 23.62
C LEU A 581 5.42 -35.35 23.45
N ARG A 582 5.16 -36.29 22.55
CA ARG A 582 6.17 -37.23 22.03
C ARG A 582 6.33 -37.06 20.52
N ILE A 583 7.52 -36.64 20.13
CA ILE A 583 7.89 -36.24 18.77
C ILE A 583 8.85 -37.27 18.19
N GLY A 584 8.42 -37.99 17.15
CA GLY A 584 9.22 -38.99 16.44
C GLY A 584 9.83 -38.44 15.16
N ILE A 585 11.16 -38.47 15.06
CA ILE A 585 11.94 -38.03 13.89
C ILE A 585 12.63 -39.25 13.29
N ASP A 586 12.51 -39.45 11.98
CA ASP A 586 13.15 -40.58 11.30
C ASP A 586 14.60 -40.31 10.88
N ALA A 587 15.28 -41.31 10.31
CA ALA A 587 16.65 -41.20 9.83
C ALA A 587 16.85 -40.19 8.68
N ARG A 588 15.75 -39.73 8.05
CA ARG A 588 15.75 -38.68 7.02
C ARG A 588 15.58 -37.29 7.63
N GLY A 589 15.42 -37.17 8.96
CA GLY A 589 15.16 -35.91 9.65
C GLY A 589 13.73 -35.40 9.45
N LEU A 590 12.81 -36.26 9.04
CA LEU A 590 11.39 -35.93 8.86
C LEU A 590 10.60 -36.27 10.13
N LEU A 591 9.58 -35.45 10.42
CA LEU A 591 8.70 -35.68 11.55
C LEU A 591 7.66 -36.74 11.15
N VAL A 592 7.66 -37.88 11.81
CA VAL A 592 6.81 -39.03 11.47
C VAL A 592 5.79 -39.36 12.55
N SER A 593 5.91 -38.76 13.74
CA SER A 593 4.90 -38.78 14.79
C SER A 593 5.00 -37.50 15.62
N ALA A 594 3.86 -36.94 16.00
CA ALA A 594 3.74 -35.88 16.99
C ALA A 594 2.50 -36.16 17.85
N LEU A 595 2.72 -36.98 18.87
CA LEU A 595 1.69 -37.45 19.78
C LEU A 595 1.47 -36.43 20.90
N ASP A 596 0.24 -35.93 21.00
CA ASP A 596 -0.31 -35.25 22.16
C ASP A 596 -0.64 -36.33 23.21
N ILE A 597 0.17 -36.40 24.28
CA ILE A 597 0.09 -37.47 25.28
C ILE A 597 -1.19 -37.34 26.11
N GLU A 598 -1.56 -36.12 26.48
CA GLU A 598 -2.76 -35.84 27.28
C GLU A 598 -4.04 -36.17 26.49
N ALA A 599 -4.11 -35.73 25.23
CA ALA A 599 -5.26 -36.03 24.39
C ALA A 599 -5.23 -37.45 23.79
N GLY A 600 -4.13 -38.19 23.94
CA GLY A 600 -3.91 -39.49 23.30
C GLY A 600 -4.00 -39.43 21.78
N ARG A 601 -3.61 -38.30 21.16
CA ARG A 601 -3.91 -37.97 19.76
C ARG A 601 -2.65 -37.77 18.94
N GLU A 602 -2.54 -38.50 17.84
CA GLU A 602 -1.55 -38.22 16.80
C GLU A 602 -1.97 -36.97 16.02
N THR A 603 -1.08 -35.97 15.95
CA THR A 603 -1.38 -34.69 15.30
C THR A 603 -0.98 -34.65 13.82
N LEU A 604 -0.13 -35.59 13.39
CA LEU A 604 0.21 -35.76 11.98
C LEU A 604 -0.83 -36.59 11.23
N ALA A 605 -1.15 -36.15 10.00
CA ALA A 605 -2.00 -36.93 9.11
C ALA A 605 -1.34 -38.29 8.76
N PRO A 606 -2.11 -39.39 8.76
CA PRO A 606 -1.58 -40.72 8.44
C PRO A 606 -0.80 -40.76 7.12
N GLY A 607 0.40 -41.33 7.15
CA GLY A 607 1.27 -41.50 5.98
C GLY A 607 1.89 -40.20 5.44
N ARG A 608 1.74 -39.06 6.13
CA ARG A 608 2.32 -37.79 5.70
C ARG A 608 3.31 -37.26 6.75
N PRO A 609 4.62 -37.25 6.46
CA PRO A 609 5.58 -36.67 7.38
C PRO A 609 5.37 -35.14 7.48
N GLY A 610 5.60 -34.59 8.67
CA GLY A 610 5.83 -33.16 8.88
C GLY A 610 7.30 -32.80 8.66
N ASN A 611 7.63 -31.51 8.80
CA ASN A 611 8.99 -30.97 8.62
C ASN A 611 9.62 -31.28 7.25
N LEU A 612 8.79 -31.57 6.24
CA LEU A 612 9.25 -31.80 4.87
C LEU A 612 9.47 -30.45 4.19
N LEU A 613 10.73 -30.11 3.88
CA LEU A 613 11.03 -28.93 3.09
C LEU A 613 10.71 -29.19 1.61
N GLN A 614 9.99 -28.27 1.00
CA GLN A 614 9.59 -28.29 -0.41
C GLN A 614 10.14 -27.06 -1.11
N LEU A 615 10.71 -27.28 -2.29
CA LEU A 615 11.14 -26.21 -3.19
C LEU A 615 10.13 -26.06 -4.32
N HIS A 616 9.71 -24.83 -4.53
CA HIS A 616 8.83 -24.47 -5.64
C HIS A 616 9.56 -23.51 -6.59
N PRO A 617 9.41 -23.67 -7.93
CA PRO A 617 9.84 -22.66 -8.88
C PRO A 617 8.95 -21.43 -8.71
N ASP A 618 9.58 -20.27 -8.54
CA ASP A 618 8.89 -19.00 -8.34
C ASP A 618 9.25 -18.04 -9.49
N LEU A 619 8.36 -18.03 -10.47
CA LEU A 619 8.49 -17.32 -11.74
C LEU A 619 7.14 -16.66 -12.06
N PRO A 620 6.73 -15.62 -11.31
CA PRO A 620 5.46 -14.95 -11.56
C PRO A 620 5.46 -14.27 -12.94
N ASN A 621 4.27 -14.04 -13.49
CA ASN A 621 4.12 -13.39 -14.79
C ASN A 621 4.61 -11.94 -14.77
N MET A 622 4.40 -11.23 -13.66
CA MET A 622 4.83 -9.85 -13.42
C MET A 622 5.25 -9.71 -11.95
N TRP A 623 6.05 -8.69 -11.64
CA TRP A 623 6.44 -8.30 -10.28
C TRP A 623 7.08 -9.42 -9.41
N ASP A 624 8.31 -9.83 -9.75
CA ASP A 624 9.08 -10.87 -9.05
C ASP A 624 9.07 -10.81 -7.50
N ALA A 625 8.99 -9.61 -6.89
CA ALA A 625 9.00 -9.45 -5.43
C ALA A 625 7.61 -9.35 -4.79
N TRP A 626 6.58 -9.01 -5.57
CA TRP A 626 5.21 -8.84 -5.08
C TRP A 626 4.39 -10.10 -5.29
N ASP A 627 4.52 -10.76 -6.45
CA ASP A 627 3.60 -11.82 -6.85
C ASP A 627 4.16 -13.23 -6.68
N VAL A 628 3.27 -14.14 -6.30
CA VAL A 628 3.43 -15.58 -6.45
C VAL A 628 2.17 -16.11 -7.12
N ASP A 629 2.34 -16.65 -8.32
CA ASP A 629 1.24 -17.11 -9.16
C ASP A 629 0.88 -18.58 -8.88
N GLU A 630 -0.41 -18.92 -8.92
CA GLU A 630 -0.96 -20.24 -8.55
C GLU A 630 -0.18 -21.44 -9.12
N PHE A 631 0.35 -21.32 -10.35
CA PHE A 631 1.10 -22.38 -11.01
C PHE A 631 2.44 -22.75 -10.33
N TYR A 632 2.94 -21.96 -9.36
CA TYR A 632 4.09 -22.33 -8.53
C TYR A 632 3.89 -23.68 -7.82
N ARG A 633 2.63 -24.09 -7.62
CA ARG A 633 2.25 -25.36 -6.98
C ARG A 633 2.33 -26.56 -7.92
N ASN A 634 2.39 -26.35 -9.23
CA ASN A 634 2.35 -27.42 -10.22
C ASN A 634 3.65 -28.23 -10.29
N THR A 635 4.75 -27.65 -9.79
CA THR A 635 6.06 -28.31 -9.72
C THR A 635 6.62 -28.14 -8.32
N VAL A 636 6.90 -29.26 -7.66
CA VAL A 636 7.41 -29.28 -6.28
C VAL A 636 8.56 -30.26 -6.21
N THR A 637 9.64 -29.88 -5.54
CA THR A 637 10.75 -30.77 -5.21
C THR A 637 10.81 -30.98 -3.71
N ASP A 638 10.55 -32.21 -3.27
CA ASP A 638 10.64 -32.62 -1.88
C ASP A 638 12.10 -32.85 -1.48
N LEU A 639 12.53 -32.23 -0.38
CA LEU A 639 13.87 -32.41 0.19
C LEU A 639 13.83 -33.48 1.29
N THR A 640 13.83 -34.75 0.88
CA THR A 640 13.80 -35.89 1.79
C THR A 640 15.17 -36.30 2.30
N ASP A 641 16.21 -36.11 1.48
CA ASP A 641 17.55 -36.56 1.81
C ASP A 641 18.21 -35.57 2.79
N ALA A 642 18.94 -36.12 3.77
CA ALA A 642 19.66 -35.37 4.78
C ALA A 642 21.15 -35.73 4.71
N ASP A 643 22.00 -34.71 4.81
CA ASP A 643 23.45 -34.88 4.96
C ASP A 643 23.78 -35.33 6.39
N GLU A 644 23.01 -34.86 7.36
CA GLU A 644 23.23 -35.10 8.79
C GLU A 644 21.88 -35.11 9.53
N VAL A 645 21.70 -36.09 10.43
CA VAL A 645 20.63 -36.12 11.44
C VAL A 645 21.27 -36.54 12.75
N THR A 646 21.45 -35.58 13.67
CA THR A 646 22.22 -35.78 14.90
C THR A 646 21.46 -35.23 16.12
N ALA A 647 21.66 -35.86 17.27
CA ALA A 647 21.22 -35.32 18.55
C ALA A 647 21.93 -33.99 18.84
N GLY A 648 21.20 -33.00 19.33
CA GLY A 648 21.79 -31.76 19.82
C GLY A 648 22.42 -31.93 21.21
N ASP A 649 23.42 -31.09 21.51
CA ASP A 649 24.18 -31.14 22.77
C ASP A 649 23.33 -30.82 24.01
N ASP A 650 22.15 -30.24 23.84
CA ASP A 650 21.22 -29.89 24.91
C ASP A 650 20.36 -31.06 25.40
N GLY A 651 20.41 -32.22 24.74
CA GLY A 651 19.58 -33.39 25.03
C GLY A 651 18.07 -33.17 24.80
N ALA A 652 17.69 -32.07 24.17
CA ALA A 652 16.31 -31.66 23.93
C ALA A 652 16.07 -31.24 22.48
N SER A 653 17.05 -31.45 21.60
CA SER A 653 16.97 -31.07 20.20
C SER A 653 17.59 -32.10 19.25
N VAL A 654 17.19 -32.00 17.98
CA VAL A 654 17.74 -32.78 16.87
C VAL A 654 18.13 -31.81 15.76
N ARG A 655 19.39 -31.92 15.31
CA ARG A 655 19.97 -31.16 14.21
C ARG A 655 19.81 -31.94 12.91
N VAL A 656 19.26 -31.29 11.89
CA VAL A 656 19.11 -31.84 10.53
C VAL A 656 19.80 -30.93 9.53
N VAL A 657 20.69 -31.47 8.71
CA VAL A 657 21.38 -30.72 7.64
C VAL A 657 20.98 -31.30 6.30
N ARG A 658 20.67 -30.43 5.33
CA ARG A 658 20.38 -30.83 3.95
C ARG A 658 21.10 -29.91 2.97
N SER A 659 21.60 -30.49 1.89
CA SER A 659 22.17 -29.77 0.75
C SER A 659 21.29 -29.95 -0.48
N PHE A 660 21.08 -28.88 -1.23
CA PHE A 660 20.26 -28.90 -2.45
C PHE A 660 20.76 -27.85 -3.44
N GLY A 661 21.14 -28.29 -4.65
CA GLY A 661 21.85 -27.42 -5.60
C GLY A 661 23.11 -26.85 -4.97
N GLY A 662 23.28 -25.52 -5.00
CA GLY A 662 24.38 -24.80 -4.33
C GLY A 662 24.02 -24.23 -2.95
N SER A 663 22.92 -24.68 -2.34
CA SER A 663 22.42 -24.20 -1.04
C SER A 663 22.49 -25.29 0.02
N ARG A 664 22.59 -24.85 1.29
CA ARG A 664 22.58 -25.70 2.47
C ARG A 664 21.57 -25.15 3.49
N VAL A 665 20.81 -26.03 4.13
CA VAL A 665 19.92 -25.70 5.24
C VAL A 665 20.29 -26.54 6.46
N THR A 666 20.28 -25.91 7.62
CA THR A 666 20.41 -26.53 8.93
C THR A 666 19.12 -26.25 9.70
N GLN A 667 18.40 -27.28 10.11
CA GLN A 667 17.22 -27.20 10.94
C GLN A 667 17.58 -27.68 12.34
N LEU A 668 17.20 -26.93 13.37
CA LEU A 668 17.21 -27.39 14.76
C LEU A 668 15.77 -27.61 15.21
N LEU A 669 15.42 -28.86 15.52
CA LEU A 669 14.11 -29.26 16.04
C LEU A 669 14.24 -29.40 17.56
N THR A 670 13.54 -28.58 18.35
CA THR A 670 13.70 -28.53 19.81
C THR A 670 12.36 -28.76 20.51
N LEU A 671 12.36 -29.61 21.54
CA LEU A 671 11.22 -29.81 22.44
C LEU A 671 11.61 -29.43 23.88
N PRO A 672 11.34 -28.19 24.33
CA PRO A 672 11.70 -27.75 25.67
C PRO A 672 10.88 -28.46 26.76
N PRO A 673 11.44 -28.61 27.97
CA PRO A 673 10.70 -29.10 29.13
C PRO A 673 9.46 -28.26 29.42
N GLY A 674 8.36 -28.90 29.80
CA GLY A 674 7.12 -28.23 30.21
C GLY A 674 6.39 -27.44 29.11
N SER A 675 6.81 -27.58 27.84
CA SER A 675 6.20 -26.88 26.71
C SER A 675 5.14 -27.74 26.01
N GLY A 676 3.91 -27.23 25.91
CA GLY A 676 2.85 -27.83 25.07
C GLY A 676 3.05 -27.59 23.56
N GLY A 677 4.20 -27.05 23.15
CA GLY A 677 4.58 -26.83 21.76
C GLY A 677 6.03 -27.25 21.50
N TRP A 678 6.35 -27.51 20.24
CA TRP A 678 7.72 -27.78 19.78
C TRP A 678 8.17 -26.66 18.84
N TRP A 679 9.48 -26.44 18.77
CA TRP A 679 10.07 -25.32 18.04
C TRP A 679 10.95 -25.83 16.91
N TRP A 680 10.93 -25.12 15.80
CA TRP A 680 11.81 -25.36 14.68
C TRP A 680 12.53 -24.07 14.30
N THR A 681 13.86 -24.13 14.26
CA THR A 681 14.70 -23.01 13.83
C THR A 681 15.51 -23.39 12.60
N PRO A 682 15.12 -22.95 11.39
CA PRO A 682 15.95 -23.10 10.20
C PRO A 682 17.02 -22.01 10.12
N ARG A 683 18.23 -22.40 9.68
CA ARG A 683 19.28 -21.52 9.19
C ARG A 683 19.70 -22.01 7.80
N SER A 684 19.52 -21.18 6.78
CA SER A 684 19.94 -21.49 5.41
C SER A 684 21.11 -20.61 4.97
N THR A 685 22.06 -21.19 4.25
CA THR A 685 23.16 -20.49 3.56
C THR A 685 23.20 -20.95 2.11
N GLY A 686 23.25 -20.03 1.13
CA GLY A 686 23.27 -20.40 -0.29
C GLY A 686 22.84 -19.28 -1.24
N THR A 687 23.01 -19.52 -2.55
CA THR A 687 22.90 -18.52 -3.63
C THR A 687 21.68 -18.68 -4.56
N ARG A 688 20.75 -19.60 -4.25
CA ARG A 688 19.64 -19.93 -5.16
C ARG A 688 18.68 -18.74 -5.34
N ARG A 689 18.44 -18.36 -6.59
CA ARG A 689 17.53 -17.28 -7.01
C ARG A 689 16.24 -17.89 -7.60
N ARG A 690 15.12 -17.17 -7.52
CA ARG A 690 13.82 -17.53 -8.14
C ARG A 690 13.23 -18.86 -7.65
N SER A 691 13.20 -19.05 -6.33
CA SER A 691 12.57 -20.22 -5.72
C SER A 691 11.97 -19.87 -4.36
N SER A 692 10.79 -20.39 -4.06
CA SER A 692 10.19 -20.33 -2.72
C SER A 692 10.38 -21.65 -1.99
N SER A 693 10.62 -21.57 -0.67
CA SER A 693 10.68 -22.73 0.22
C SER A 693 9.45 -22.78 1.08
N ASN A 694 8.84 -23.96 1.16
CA ASN A 694 7.67 -24.22 2.01
C ASN A 694 7.95 -25.44 2.90
N SER A 695 7.36 -25.48 4.08
CA SER A 695 7.40 -26.63 4.97
C SER A 695 5.97 -26.97 5.41
N PRO A 696 5.20 -27.74 4.63
CA PRO A 696 3.84 -28.09 5.02
C PRO A 696 3.83 -28.92 6.31
N SER A 697 3.13 -28.43 7.33
CA SER A 697 2.61 -29.24 8.43
C SER A 697 1.13 -29.52 8.17
N ARG A 698 0.78 -30.73 7.73
CA ARG A 698 -0.63 -31.10 7.48
C ARG A 698 -1.21 -31.76 8.73
N SER A 699 -2.00 -31.00 9.48
CA SER A 699 -2.70 -31.47 10.68
C SER A 699 -4.05 -32.09 10.33
N THR A 700 -4.50 -33.03 11.17
CA THR A 700 -5.88 -33.54 11.14
C THR A 700 -6.80 -32.58 11.90
N CYS A 701 -7.36 -31.58 11.22
CA CYS A 701 -8.48 -30.81 11.75
C CYS A 701 -9.77 -31.21 11.02
N THR A 702 -10.66 -31.94 11.70
CA THR A 702 -12.06 -32.08 11.28
C THR A 702 -12.79 -30.85 11.81
N PRO A 703 -13.37 -29.97 10.96
CA PRO A 703 -14.15 -28.84 11.46
C PRO A 703 -15.44 -29.36 12.11
N ILE A 704 -15.51 -29.29 13.44
CA ILE A 704 -16.79 -29.39 14.15
C ILE A 704 -17.50 -28.05 13.94
N ALA A 705 -18.36 -28.00 12.92
CA ALA A 705 -19.26 -26.87 12.72
C ALA A 705 -20.43 -26.97 13.71
N THR A 706 -20.27 -26.46 14.93
CA THR A 706 -21.42 -26.15 15.79
C THR A 706 -22.05 -24.84 15.34
N ARG A 707 -23.12 -24.92 14.52
CA ARG A 707 -24.04 -23.79 14.30
C ARG A 707 -24.80 -23.50 15.60
N PRO A 708 -24.85 -22.24 16.08
CA PRO A 708 -25.84 -21.86 17.08
C PRO A 708 -27.23 -21.83 16.43
N LYS A 709 -28.19 -22.56 17.02
CA LYS A 709 -29.61 -22.50 16.64
C LYS A 709 -30.19 -21.13 17.05
N PRO A 710 -30.96 -20.44 16.19
CA PRO A 710 -31.77 -19.32 16.63
C PRO A 710 -32.99 -19.82 17.42
N SER A 711 -33.27 -19.15 18.53
CA SER A 711 -34.52 -19.30 19.29
C SER A 711 -35.68 -18.71 18.49
N SER A 712 -36.70 -19.52 18.20
CA SER A 712 -38.01 -19.03 17.77
C SER A 712 -39.09 -19.63 18.67
N ALA A 713 -39.78 -18.77 19.40
CA ALA A 713 -41.00 -19.09 20.13
C ALA A 713 -42.23 -18.98 19.21
N THR A 714 -43.22 -19.85 19.45
CA THR A 714 -44.62 -19.84 18.97
C THR A 714 -44.82 -20.12 17.46
N SER A 715 -45.78 -20.90 16.96
CA SER A 715 -47.02 -21.49 17.50
C SER A 715 -47.42 -22.76 16.69
N SER A 716 -48.35 -23.52 17.25
CA SER A 716 -48.91 -24.82 16.87
C SER A 716 -49.89 -24.83 15.69
N GLY A 717 -49.86 -25.90 14.87
CA GLY A 717 -50.97 -26.33 14.00
C GLY A 717 -50.58 -27.48 13.05
N PRO A 718 -51.36 -28.58 12.92
CA PRO A 718 -50.95 -29.80 12.22
C PRO A 718 -51.32 -29.82 10.72
N PRO A 719 -50.68 -30.68 9.89
CA PRO A 719 -50.93 -30.74 8.44
C PRO A 719 -51.92 -31.85 8.05
N THR A 720 -52.65 -31.63 6.96
CA THR A 720 -53.32 -32.68 6.17
C THR A 720 -52.91 -32.59 4.69
N PRO A 721 -52.84 -33.71 3.94
CA PRO A 721 -52.09 -33.79 2.68
C PRO A 721 -52.96 -34.03 1.43
N THR A 722 -52.27 -34.08 0.26
CA THR A 722 -52.60 -34.72 -1.04
C THR A 722 -52.91 -33.77 -2.24
N PRO A 723 -52.85 -34.23 -3.52
CA PRO A 723 -51.67 -34.12 -4.41
C PRO A 723 -52.05 -33.66 -5.85
N HIS A 724 -51.20 -33.99 -6.85
CA HIS A 724 -51.31 -33.80 -8.34
C HIS A 724 -50.45 -32.65 -8.88
N GLY A 725 -49.74 -32.75 -10.01
CA GLY A 725 -49.69 -33.74 -11.09
C GLY A 725 -48.55 -33.43 -12.07
N ARG A 726 -48.32 -34.37 -12.99
CA ARG A 726 -47.12 -34.59 -13.82
C ARG A 726 -47.10 -33.83 -15.18
N ARG A 727 -45.87 -33.49 -15.64
CA ARG A 727 -45.26 -33.71 -17.00
C ARG A 727 -45.79 -32.91 -18.25
N PRO A 728 -45.14 -32.95 -19.45
CA PRO A 728 -43.78 -32.48 -19.81
C PRO A 728 -43.61 -31.91 -21.28
N SER A 729 -42.36 -31.54 -21.64
CA SER A 729 -41.65 -31.73 -22.93
C SER A 729 -41.96 -30.90 -24.22
N SER A 730 -40.89 -30.40 -24.86
CA SER A 730 -40.39 -30.73 -26.24
C SER A 730 -39.26 -29.75 -26.62
N ARG A 731 -38.01 -30.18 -26.89
CA ARG A 731 -37.38 -30.63 -28.16
C ARG A 731 -37.49 -29.66 -29.36
N ARG A 732 -36.34 -29.14 -29.82
CA ARG A 732 -35.71 -29.52 -31.11
C ARG A 732 -34.34 -28.85 -31.33
N ALA A 733 -33.45 -29.61 -31.96
CA ALA A 733 -32.14 -29.26 -32.48
C ALA A 733 -32.12 -29.54 -33.99
N THR A 734 -31.23 -28.87 -34.73
CA THR A 734 -30.68 -29.19 -36.08
C THR A 734 -29.87 -27.97 -36.55
N THR A 735 -28.76 -27.99 -37.31
CA THR A 735 -27.71 -28.94 -37.76
C THR A 735 -26.66 -28.08 -38.52
N ALA A 736 -25.45 -28.60 -38.65
CA ALA A 736 -24.26 -27.99 -39.24
C ALA A 736 -24.27 -27.79 -40.77
N SER A 737 -23.34 -26.95 -41.29
CA SER A 737 -22.54 -27.27 -42.50
C SER A 737 -21.28 -26.39 -42.60
N SER A 738 -20.24 -26.98 -43.20
CA SER A 738 -18.87 -26.51 -43.39
C SER A 738 -18.60 -26.08 -44.83
N THR A 739 -17.68 -25.14 -45.10
CA THR A 739 -16.70 -25.19 -46.21
C THR A 739 -15.62 -24.11 -46.10
N SER A 740 -14.52 -24.31 -46.84
CA SER A 740 -13.14 -23.89 -46.60
C SER A 740 -12.57 -22.75 -47.49
N ARG A 741 -11.40 -22.23 -47.07
CA ARG A 741 -10.22 -21.69 -47.82
C ARG A 741 -10.00 -20.15 -47.89
N ASN A 742 -8.88 -19.78 -47.24
CA ASN A 742 -8.00 -18.57 -47.23
C ASN A 742 -7.47 -18.11 -48.62
N PRO A 743 -6.61 -17.05 -48.76
CA PRO A 743 -6.12 -15.99 -47.84
C PRO A 743 -6.00 -14.55 -48.46
N THR A 744 -5.70 -13.52 -47.64
CA THR A 744 -4.83 -12.33 -47.87
C THR A 744 -5.22 -11.26 -46.85
N GLY A 745 -4.40 -10.86 -45.87
CA GLY A 745 -3.31 -9.89 -46.04
C GLY A 745 -3.70 -8.57 -45.35
N ALA A 746 -3.25 -8.35 -44.11
CA ALA A 746 -3.32 -7.04 -43.45
C ALA A 746 -2.28 -6.94 -42.31
N SER A 747 -1.49 -5.88 -42.36
CA SER A 747 -0.48 -5.45 -41.39
C SER A 747 -1.02 -5.34 -39.96
N PRO A 748 -0.19 -5.56 -38.92
CA PRO A 748 -0.52 -5.12 -37.58
C PRO A 748 -0.14 -3.64 -37.43
N SER A 749 -1.14 -2.78 -37.37
CA SER A 749 -1.01 -1.42 -36.84
C SER A 749 -0.65 -1.49 -35.36
N SER A 750 0.31 -0.66 -35.00
CA SER A 750 0.81 -0.37 -33.67
C SER A 750 -0.25 0.19 -32.71
N THR A 751 0.19 0.37 -31.46
CA THR A 751 -0.36 1.24 -30.40
C THR A 751 -1.55 0.72 -29.57
N THR A 752 -1.18 0.06 -28.47
CA THR A 752 -1.78 0.29 -27.14
C THR A 752 -0.74 -0.10 -26.10
N ARG A 753 0.05 0.87 -25.65
CA ARG A 753 0.86 0.74 -24.43
C ARG A 753 -0.07 0.99 -23.24
N PRO A 754 0.05 0.24 -22.13
CA PRO A 754 -0.59 0.64 -20.89
C PRO A 754 0.07 1.93 -20.41
N THR A 755 -0.76 2.92 -20.11
CA THR A 755 -0.44 3.97 -19.15
C THR A 755 0.13 3.32 -17.90
N ALA A 756 1.29 3.78 -17.46
CA ALA A 756 1.92 3.35 -16.23
C ALA A 756 1.07 3.84 -15.06
N THR A 757 0.09 3.03 -14.69
CA THR A 757 -0.51 2.98 -13.37
C THR A 757 -0.08 1.65 -12.79
N MET A 758 0.77 1.67 -11.77
CA MET A 758 1.09 0.54 -10.88
C MET A 758 0.82 0.93 -9.44
#